data_AF-A0A260YU28-F1
#
_entry.id   AF-A0A260YU28-F1
#
_cell.length_a   1.000
_cell.length_b   1.000
_cell.length_c   1.000
_cell.angle_alpha   90.00
_cell.angle_beta   90.00
_cell.angle_gamma   90.00
#
_symmetry.space_group_name_H-M   'P 1'
#
loop_
_entity.id
_entity.type
_entity.pdbx_description
1 polymer ?
#
loop_
_entity_poly.entity_id
_entity_poly.type
_entity_poly.pdbx_seq_one_letter_code
_entity_poly.pdbx_strand_id
1 'polypeptide(L)'
;MIRSRCLIRNSHTFVTSPIFYANAEPHIGHAYTAVLCDTAHRWNVLKNSNNQNSDSRALFSIGTDEHGSKIYQASQLAKKTPKEFCDQVSSKFSNLFENLNLSHTHFIRTTDSKHSEAVQTFWKTLSSNGYIYKSSYSGYYSITDECFIPENEVEKRNDQMVLKTTSQPVEWIEEENYMFRLSEFREKVKEWIEKTDVVYPVKYKTLALDSLTMEDDLSISRTRSRLSWGIPVPDDPSQTIYVWLDALVNYLTVSGYPQKQFVWPPTCQIIGKDITKFHLFYWPAFLMAANLSLPKKVFIHGHWLVDNVKMSKSLGNVVNPNETMDKFTSEGLRYFLLKQGNPSSDCSFSWSSCLEMINSDMVNNVGNLVNRSTVAKINKSGEYPKVESLESKVKEDTEKLMEMLEESYEKCIELYNEMMYYKLEIDDIDMSGKEAPKVEEISEKTKETRDLILRNLQESLGVDKLTKQLETDGKVAHVYWGTATTGKPHVGYLVPMRKIADFLQAGLKVTILFADLHAYLDNMKSSWELLKSRVVYYECVIKALLQSLDVPIEQLYFKKGTEYQLSREYTDDVLRLSAQVSQRDALKAGAEVVKQVSSPLLSGLLYPLLQALDEQYLKVDGQFGGVDQRKIFILAEEQLPKLKLGKRWHLMNPMVPGLTGTKMSSSEEDSKIDVLDEPDRVRTKIMGAACSRDQPDNGVLSFYNFVLFPIVSPNAIEISNQQFFDFESLKTAYLDGKLDENSLKTFLADFLVKLLEKVRTRCDNDVVKDAKEKGYSTVEDVVSEALKSSPIPELSTEQKAWKDVLGAELLIPDELDRVLPTISSSNPLEIMFVANGKGKFHLGFVAPLLKIKSLHDSGVPVKGTILVSDIEAFLDNEKVSWGAIEARGIYYREMFLSLIKRLKLENIIEVKIAAEHEKYFDKDYVLDFYKMASAVTRDETTICEGSALSGNLVPLIYSLNAHIHRPDLLIVGNDSTVFADLSARLLRYFGYPAISHLAIPTVPGCNGQKMSCSVLDFLLDPLDTPKQTKTKIARSFCEPGNLDGNVAMQLAELIVFPLLNGSCLNIPRSADNGGDVSVSNYRELEHEFVTGTNPEFPLHPGDLKNAVVGVINGLFDGVRADFADKTREKLVKDAFMASKGKKK
;
A
#
# COMPACT_ATOMS: atom_id res chain seq x y z
N MET A 1 -21.78 19.23 -32.38
CA MET A 1 -20.34 19.57 -32.33
C MET A 1 -19.44 18.38 -32.63
N ILE A 2 -19.42 17.30 -31.82
CA ILE A 2 -18.56 16.13 -32.09
C ILE A 2 -18.79 15.55 -33.49
N ARG A 3 -20.05 15.40 -33.91
CA ARG A 3 -20.37 14.88 -35.24
C ARG A 3 -19.91 15.80 -36.38
N SER A 4 -19.91 17.11 -36.23
CA SER A 4 -19.73 18.05 -37.35
C SER A 4 -18.27 18.35 -37.73
N ARG A 5 -17.28 17.94 -36.91
CA ARG A 5 -15.87 18.38 -37.08
C ARG A 5 -14.81 17.26 -37.11
N CYS A 6 -15.16 15.98 -37.04
CA CYS A 6 -14.16 14.90 -37.18
C CYS A 6 -13.62 14.82 -38.63
N LEU A 7 -12.35 15.18 -38.84
CA LEU A 7 -11.70 15.24 -40.16
C LEU A 7 -10.87 14.01 -40.55
N ILE A 8 -10.71 13.00 -39.69
CA ILE A 8 -9.92 11.81 -40.03
C ILE A 8 -10.81 10.72 -40.63
N ARG A 9 -10.69 10.56 -41.96
CA ARG A 9 -11.54 9.69 -42.80
C ARG A 9 -10.83 8.36 -43.12
N ASN A 10 -11.04 7.33 -42.29
CA ASN A 10 -10.72 5.96 -42.68
C ASN A 10 -12.00 5.28 -43.19
N SER A 11 -11.96 4.72 -44.39
CA SER A 11 -13.16 4.12 -45.01
C SER A 11 -13.66 2.86 -44.27
N HIS A 12 -12.80 2.15 -43.52
CA HIS A 12 -13.15 0.93 -42.77
C HIS A 12 -12.36 0.83 -41.45
N THR A 13 -12.95 0.24 -40.41
CA THR A 13 -12.29 0.02 -39.11
C THR A 13 -12.53 -1.39 -38.59
N PHE A 14 -11.51 -2.03 -38.01
CA PHE A 14 -11.62 -3.36 -37.39
C PHE A 14 -10.87 -3.40 -36.06
N VAL A 15 -11.63 -3.47 -34.97
CA VAL A 15 -11.13 -3.57 -33.59
C VAL A 15 -11.30 -5.01 -33.11
N THR A 16 -10.28 -5.58 -32.47
CA THR A 16 -10.36 -6.96 -31.94
C THR A 16 -9.95 -6.98 -30.47
N SER A 17 -10.68 -7.72 -29.64
CA SER A 17 -10.14 -8.25 -28.38
C SER A 17 -9.42 -9.57 -28.65
N PRO A 18 -8.63 -10.10 -27.70
CA PRO A 18 -8.37 -11.54 -27.66
C PRO A 18 -9.69 -12.30 -27.53
N ILE A 19 -9.65 -13.58 -27.91
CA ILE A 19 -10.66 -14.55 -27.51
C ILE A 19 -10.29 -15.10 -26.12
N PHE A 20 -11.27 -15.22 -25.23
CA PHE A 20 -11.03 -15.60 -23.84
C PHE A 20 -11.10 -17.11 -23.64
N TYR A 21 -10.16 -17.66 -22.88
CA TYR A 21 -10.08 -19.10 -22.67
C TYR A 21 -11.28 -19.62 -21.86
N ALA A 22 -12.04 -20.55 -22.44
CA ALA A 22 -13.32 -21.01 -21.89
C ALA A 22 -13.19 -22.08 -20.78
N ASN A 23 -12.18 -21.97 -19.91
CA ASN A 23 -11.97 -22.88 -18.78
C ASN A 23 -12.62 -22.40 -17.45
N ALA A 24 -13.07 -21.15 -17.41
CA ALA A 24 -13.53 -20.47 -16.21
C ALA A 24 -14.60 -19.43 -16.52
N GLU A 25 -15.32 -18.99 -15.49
CA GLU A 25 -16.24 -17.86 -15.58
C GLU A 25 -15.51 -16.53 -15.81
N PRO A 26 -16.17 -15.55 -16.45
CA PRO A 26 -15.54 -14.26 -16.71
C PRO A 26 -15.37 -13.42 -15.44
N HIS A 27 -14.25 -12.70 -15.36
CA HIS A 27 -13.92 -11.79 -14.27
C HIS A 27 -13.64 -10.36 -14.78
N ILE A 28 -13.40 -9.42 -13.87
CA ILE A 28 -13.19 -7.99 -14.20
C ILE A 28 -12.07 -7.73 -15.22
N GLY A 29 -11.01 -8.55 -15.24
CA GLY A 29 -9.98 -8.48 -16.28
C GLY A 29 -10.52 -8.64 -17.71
N HIS A 30 -11.44 -9.58 -17.96
CA HIS A 30 -12.07 -9.76 -19.27
C HIS A 30 -12.99 -8.57 -19.60
N ALA A 31 -13.73 -8.08 -18.60
CA ALA A 31 -14.59 -6.92 -18.75
C ALA A 31 -13.77 -5.69 -19.17
N TYR A 32 -12.59 -5.46 -18.58
CA TYR A 32 -11.73 -4.33 -18.95
C TYR A 32 -11.31 -4.35 -20.42
N THR A 33 -10.76 -5.47 -20.90
CA THR A 33 -10.37 -5.61 -22.30
C THR A 33 -11.57 -5.40 -23.23
N ALA A 34 -12.72 -5.98 -22.89
CA ALA A 34 -13.95 -5.85 -23.68
C ALA A 34 -14.45 -4.39 -23.73
N VAL A 35 -14.38 -3.66 -22.62
CA VAL A 35 -14.76 -2.24 -22.51
C VAL A 35 -13.81 -1.32 -23.27
N LEU A 36 -12.49 -1.59 -23.26
CA LEU A 36 -11.52 -0.86 -24.09
C LEU A 36 -11.82 -1.04 -25.58
N CYS A 37 -12.12 -2.27 -26.01
CA CYS A 37 -12.48 -2.56 -27.41
C CYS A 37 -13.79 -1.88 -27.82
N ASP A 38 -14.82 -1.96 -26.97
CA ASP A 38 -16.10 -1.30 -27.20
C ASP A 38 -15.94 0.21 -27.33
N THR A 39 -15.14 0.81 -26.44
CA THR A 39 -14.90 2.27 -26.46
C THR A 39 -14.17 2.69 -27.74
N ALA A 40 -13.14 1.95 -28.15
CA ALA A 40 -12.43 2.20 -29.41
C ALA A 40 -13.34 2.02 -30.64
N HIS A 41 -14.19 0.99 -30.64
CA HIS A 41 -15.16 0.76 -31.71
C HIS A 41 -16.19 1.88 -31.79
N ARG A 42 -16.84 2.23 -30.67
CA ARG A 42 -17.83 3.32 -30.58
C ARG A 42 -17.23 4.65 -30.99
N TRP A 43 -15.99 4.93 -30.59
CA TRP A 43 -15.27 6.14 -31.01
C TRP A 43 -15.06 6.18 -32.53
N ASN A 44 -14.66 5.06 -33.14
CA ASN A 44 -14.50 4.96 -34.59
C ASN A 44 -15.84 5.11 -35.33
N VAL A 45 -16.91 4.51 -34.84
CA VAL A 45 -18.27 4.69 -35.40
C VAL A 45 -18.71 6.15 -35.28
N LEU A 46 -18.46 6.79 -34.13
CA LEU A 46 -18.81 8.19 -33.91
C LEU A 46 -18.09 9.13 -34.89
N LYS A 47 -16.78 8.94 -35.09
CA LYS A 47 -15.95 9.69 -36.06
C LYS A 47 -16.44 9.52 -37.50
N ASN A 48 -16.97 8.34 -37.85
CA ASN A 48 -17.34 7.99 -39.22
C ASN A 48 -18.83 8.20 -39.56
N SER A 49 -19.66 8.59 -38.57
CA SER A 49 -21.13 8.67 -38.69
C SER A 49 -21.69 9.73 -39.68
N ASN A 50 -20.85 10.61 -40.23
CA ASN A 50 -21.25 11.60 -41.25
C ASN A 50 -21.06 11.16 -42.71
N ASN A 51 -20.55 9.95 -42.95
CA ASN A 51 -20.41 9.43 -44.32
C ASN A 51 -21.78 8.95 -44.84
N GLN A 52 -22.33 9.65 -45.83
CA GLN A 52 -23.49 9.16 -46.62
C GLN A 52 -23.11 8.03 -47.61
N ASN A 53 -21.85 7.60 -47.65
CA ASN A 53 -21.41 6.45 -48.44
C ASN A 53 -21.69 5.14 -47.69
N SER A 54 -22.55 4.30 -48.26
CA SER A 54 -23.03 3.02 -47.71
C SER A 54 -21.96 1.91 -47.56
N ASP A 55 -20.71 2.17 -47.98
CA ASP A 55 -19.65 1.15 -48.03
C ASP A 55 -18.73 1.14 -46.80
N SER A 56 -18.87 2.06 -45.83
CA SER A 56 -18.02 2.05 -44.63
C SER A 56 -18.43 0.97 -43.64
N ARG A 57 -17.56 -0.04 -43.41
CA ARG A 57 -17.78 -1.09 -42.38
C ARG A 57 -16.91 -0.87 -41.16
N ALA A 58 -17.54 -0.86 -39.98
CA ALA A 58 -16.88 -0.93 -38.68
C ALA A 58 -17.11 -2.32 -38.07
N LEU A 59 -16.05 -3.09 -37.88
CA LEU A 59 -16.07 -4.39 -37.22
C LEU A 59 -15.49 -4.29 -35.81
N PHE A 60 -16.13 -4.98 -34.88
CA PHE A 60 -15.62 -5.28 -33.54
C PHE A 60 -15.82 -6.77 -33.26
N SER A 61 -14.70 -7.48 -33.11
CA SER A 61 -14.64 -8.90 -32.78
C SER A 61 -14.27 -9.11 -31.31
N ILE A 62 -15.01 -10.02 -30.68
CA ILE A 62 -14.77 -10.59 -29.35
C ILE A 62 -15.16 -12.06 -29.37
N GLY A 63 -14.73 -12.88 -28.42
CA GLY A 63 -15.09 -14.30 -28.46
C GLY A 63 -14.41 -15.17 -27.41
N THR A 64 -14.50 -16.48 -27.63
CA THR A 64 -13.99 -17.52 -26.73
C THR A 64 -13.09 -18.52 -27.44
N ASP A 65 -11.98 -18.84 -26.79
CA ASP A 65 -11.08 -19.93 -27.16
C ASP A 65 -11.52 -21.20 -26.43
N GLU A 66 -11.90 -22.21 -27.22
CA GLU A 66 -12.67 -23.36 -26.78
C GLU A 66 -11.96 -24.70 -26.98
N HIS A 67 -10.70 -24.73 -27.43
CA HIS A 67 -9.90 -25.95 -27.61
C HIS A 67 -8.73 -26.04 -26.61
N GLY A 68 -8.17 -27.24 -26.41
CA GLY A 68 -7.02 -27.45 -25.52
C GLY A 68 -7.23 -28.44 -24.38
N SER A 69 -6.13 -28.87 -23.79
CA SER A 69 -6.05 -29.82 -22.67
C SER A 69 -6.76 -29.32 -21.41
N LYS A 70 -6.56 -28.04 -21.05
CA LYS A 70 -7.17 -27.42 -19.87
C LYS A 70 -8.70 -27.38 -19.95
N ILE A 71 -9.26 -27.13 -21.14
CA ILE A 71 -10.71 -27.18 -21.35
C ILE A 71 -11.23 -28.60 -21.25
N TYR A 72 -10.51 -29.56 -21.85
CA TYR A 72 -10.84 -30.96 -21.70
C TYR A 72 -10.87 -31.38 -20.22
N GLN A 73 -9.81 -31.07 -19.45
CA GLN A 73 -9.74 -31.36 -18.02
C GLN A 73 -10.86 -30.66 -17.22
N ALA A 74 -11.12 -29.37 -17.49
CA ALA A 74 -12.20 -28.63 -16.83
C ALA A 74 -13.58 -29.25 -17.13
N SER A 75 -13.82 -29.73 -18.35
CA SER A 75 -15.05 -30.44 -18.72
C SER A 75 -15.20 -31.77 -17.96
N GLN A 76 -14.11 -32.51 -17.78
CA GLN A 76 -14.12 -33.76 -17.02
C GLN A 76 -14.43 -33.50 -15.54
N LEU A 77 -13.81 -32.48 -14.94
CA LEU A 77 -14.11 -32.04 -13.56
C LEU A 77 -15.57 -31.60 -13.39
N ALA A 78 -16.12 -30.93 -14.40
CA ALA A 78 -17.52 -30.52 -14.44
C ALA A 78 -18.50 -31.65 -14.82
N LYS A 79 -17.98 -32.86 -15.13
CA LYS A 79 -18.75 -34.04 -15.58
C LYS A 79 -19.62 -33.76 -16.81
N LYS A 80 -19.08 -33.02 -17.78
CA LYS A 80 -19.75 -32.66 -19.04
C LYS A 80 -18.88 -33.02 -20.24
N THR A 81 -19.48 -33.13 -21.43
CA THR A 81 -18.66 -33.18 -22.64
C THR A 81 -17.95 -31.83 -22.85
N PRO A 82 -16.77 -31.80 -23.49
CA PRO A 82 -16.06 -30.54 -23.77
C PRO A 82 -16.93 -29.51 -24.50
N LYS A 83 -17.74 -29.96 -25.47
CA LYS A 83 -18.66 -29.08 -26.19
C LYS A 83 -19.72 -28.45 -25.29
N GLU A 84 -20.41 -29.24 -24.48
CA GLU A 84 -21.43 -28.73 -23.54
C GLU A 84 -20.83 -27.78 -22.50
N PHE A 85 -19.60 -28.07 -22.04
CA PHE A 85 -18.88 -27.20 -21.12
C PHE A 85 -18.54 -25.85 -21.77
N CYS A 86 -17.98 -25.87 -22.98
CA CYS A 86 -17.71 -24.65 -23.76
C CYS A 86 -18.99 -23.87 -24.07
N ASP A 87 -20.05 -24.54 -24.54
CA ASP A 87 -21.35 -23.89 -24.81
C ASP A 87 -21.87 -23.16 -23.55
N GLN A 88 -21.73 -23.78 -22.36
CA GLN A 88 -22.10 -23.14 -21.10
C GLN A 88 -21.21 -21.95 -20.74
N VAL A 89 -19.88 -22.10 -20.77
CA VAL A 89 -18.96 -21.02 -20.37
C VAL A 89 -19.06 -19.84 -21.34
N SER A 90 -19.11 -20.09 -22.64
CA SER A 90 -19.23 -19.06 -23.67
C SER A 90 -20.55 -18.30 -23.56
N SER A 91 -21.64 -18.95 -23.15
CA SER A 91 -22.89 -18.24 -22.84
C SER A 91 -22.74 -17.23 -21.69
N LYS A 92 -21.90 -17.51 -20.68
CA LYS A 92 -21.63 -16.56 -19.59
C LYS A 92 -20.84 -15.35 -20.06
N PHE A 93 -19.89 -15.54 -20.99
CA PHE A 93 -19.19 -14.43 -21.64
C PHE A 93 -20.14 -13.58 -22.49
N SER A 94 -21.00 -14.22 -23.32
CA SER A 94 -22.02 -13.51 -24.10
C SER A 94 -22.93 -12.68 -23.20
N ASN A 95 -23.50 -13.29 -22.16
CA ASN A 95 -24.37 -12.60 -21.20
C ASN A 95 -23.66 -11.44 -20.50
N LEU A 96 -22.38 -11.60 -20.12
CA LEU A 96 -21.60 -10.52 -19.54
C LEU A 96 -21.48 -9.33 -20.52
N PHE A 97 -21.17 -9.60 -21.79
CA PHE A 97 -21.02 -8.55 -22.80
C PHE A 97 -22.34 -7.87 -23.15
N GLU A 98 -23.45 -8.59 -23.11
CA GLU A 98 -24.80 -8.04 -23.21
C GLU A 98 -25.13 -7.15 -22.01
N ASN A 99 -24.87 -7.60 -20.78
CA ASN A 99 -25.07 -6.83 -19.54
C ASN A 99 -24.21 -5.56 -19.49
N LEU A 100 -22.98 -5.63 -20.01
CA LEU A 100 -22.08 -4.48 -20.19
C LEU A 100 -22.52 -3.54 -21.34
N ASN A 101 -23.58 -3.89 -22.08
CA ASN A 101 -24.07 -3.12 -23.22
C ASN A 101 -22.95 -2.83 -24.24
N LEU A 102 -22.20 -3.87 -24.63
CA LEU A 102 -21.11 -3.77 -25.60
C LEU A 102 -21.66 -3.85 -27.03
N SER A 103 -21.12 -3.01 -27.91
CA SER A 103 -21.50 -2.89 -29.33
C SER A 103 -20.66 -3.77 -30.26
N HIS A 104 -20.28 -4.96 -29.80
CA HIS A 104 -19.54 -5.90 -30.63
C HIS A 104 -20.39 -6.38 -31.81
N THR A 105 -19.75 -6.51 -32.97
CA THR A 105 -20.43 -6.94 -34.21
C THR A 105 -20.41 -8.44 -34.40
N HIS A 106 -19.42 -9.12 -33.79
CA HIS A 106 -19.20 -10.55 -33.93
C HIS A 106 -18.71 -11.11 -32.59
N PHE A 107 -19.38 -12.18 -32.14
CA PHE A 107 -18.91 -13.06 -31.07
C PHE A 107 -18.43 -14.37 -31.70
N ILE A 108 -17.11 -14.59 -31.76
CA ILE A 108 -16.51 -15.77 -32.41
C ILE A 108 -16.25 -16.88 -31.39
N ARG A 109 -16.51 -18.13 -31.77
CA ARG A 109 -16.16 -19.32 -30.98
C ARG A 109 -15.24 -20.20 -31.81
N THR A 110 -14.14 -20.69 -31.24
CA THR A 110 -13.22 -21.55 -32.03
C THR A 110 -13.83 -22.91 -32.39
N THR A 111 -14.91 -23.33 -31.73
CA THR A 111 -15.69 -24.52 -32.12
C THR A 111 -16.64 -24.29 -33.30
N ASP A 112 -16.76 -23.06 -33.81
CA ASP A 112 -17.60 -22.77 -34.98
C ASP A 112 -17.05 -23.44 -36.24
N SER A 113 -17.92 -24.07 -37.02
CA SER A 113 -17.51 -24.81 -38.23
C SER A 113 -16.76 -23.93 -39.24
N LYS A 114 -17.16 -22.66 -39.38
CA LYS A 114 -16.50 -21.67 -40.24
C LYS A 114 -15.08 -21.37 -39.77
N HIS A 115 -14.83 -21.37 -38.46
CA HIS A 115 -13.49 -21.16 -37.92
C HIS A 115 -12.60 -22.37 -38.17
N SER A 116 -13.14 -23.58 -37.96
CA SER A 116 -12.42 -24.82 -38.29
C SER A 116 -12.01 -24.88 -39.77
N GLU A 117 -12.91 -24.51 -40.69
CA GLU A 117 -12.60 -24.39 -42.12
C GLU A 117 -11.48 -23.36 -42.40
N ALA A 118 -11.55 -22.20 -41.74
CA ALA A 118 -10.52 -21.16 -41.85
C ALA A 118 -9.15 -21.65 -41.37
N VAL A 119 -9.07 -22.29 -40.19
CA VAL A 119 -7.83 -22.82 -39.63
C VAL A 119 -7.24 -23.91 -40.52
N GLN A 120 -8.06 -24.85 -41.02
CA GLN A 120 -7.60 -25.89 -41.92
C GLN A 120 -7.10 -25.34 -43.27
N THR A 121 -7.77 -24.33 -43.81
CA THR A 121 -7.33 -23.66 -45.04
C THR A 121 -6.03 -22.88 -44.82
N PHE A 122 -5.91 -22.21 -43.67
CA PHE A 122 -4.71 -21.49 -43.30
C PHE A 122 -3.52 -22.43 -43.10
N TRP A 123 -3.73 -23.58 -42.44
CA TRP A 123 -2.74 -24.65 -42.31
C TRP A 123 -2.24 -25.12 -43.68
N LYS A 124 -3.15 -25.45 -44.60
CA LYS A 124 -2.80 -25.86 -45.97
C LYS A 124 -1.97 -24.79 -46.69
N THR A 125 -2.31 -23.52 -46.50
CA THR A 125 -1.57 -22.38 -47.07
C THR A 125 -0.13 -22.32 -46.54
N LEU A 126 0.05 -22.42 -45.22
CA LEU A 126 1.39 -22.43 -44.60
C LEU A 126 2.21 -23.63 -45.04
N SER A 127 1.57 -24.81 -45.14
CA SER A 127 2.20 -26.04 -45.60
C SER A 127 2.59 -25.96 -47.08
N SER A 128 1.73 -25.43 -47.95
CA SER A 128 2.04 -25.28 -49.38
C SER A 128 3.16 -24.27 -49.64
N ASN A 129 3.30 -23.28 -48.75
CA ASN A 129 4.37 -22.30 -48.81
C ASN A 129 5.70 -22.81 -48.21
N GLY A 130 5.74 -24.05 -47.71
CA GLY A 130 6.96 -24.70 -47.21
C GLY A 130 7.36 -24.36 -45.77
N TYR A 131 6.49 -23.70 -45.00
CA TYR A 131 6.79 -23.23 -43.64
C TYR A 131 6.40 -24.22 -42.53
N ILE A 132 5.79 -25.35 -42.88
CA ILE A 132 5.44 -26.43 -41.95
C ILE A 132 6.27 -27.68 -42.28
N TYR A 133 6.89 -28.29 -41.28
CA TYR A 133 7.61 -29.57 -41.42
C TYR A 133 7.37 -30.46 -40.19
N LYS A 134 7.62 -31.77 -40.30
CA LYS A 134 7.56 -32.68 -39.14
C LYS A 134 8.92 -32.79 -38.46
N SER A 135 8.93 -32.81 -37.14
CA SER A 135 10.13 -33.04 -36.34
C SER A 135 9.79 -33.83 -35.08
N SER A 136 10.69 -34.72 -34.67
CA SER A 136 10.61 -35.39 -33.37
C SER A 136 11.24 -34.48 -32.31
N TYR A 137 10.46 -34.16 -31.30
CA TYR A 137 10.91 -33.37 -30.16
C TYR A 137 10.89 -34.26 -28.91
N SER A 138 12.02 -34.34 -28.21
CA SER A 138 12.14 -35.06 -26.95
C SER A 138 12.65 -34.15 -25.83
N GLY A 139 12.08 -34.28 -24.64
CA GLY A 139 12.50 -33.50 -23.47
C GLY A 139 11.57 -33.69 -22.28
N TYR A 140 11.99 -33.16 -21.12
CA TYR A 140 11.15 -33.12 -19.93
C TYR A 140 10.01 -32.12 -20.12
N TYR A 141 8.79 -32.52 -19.78
CA TYR A 141 7.59 -31.71 -19.92
C TYR A 141 6.87 -31.59 -18.56
N SER A 142 6.55 -30.36 -18.17
CA SER A 142 5.68 -30.10 -17.03
C SER A 142 4.22 -30.17 -17.46
N ILE A 143 3.47 -31.16 -16.95
CA ILE A 143 2.03 -31.26 -17.21
C ILE A 143 1.30 -30.04 -16.65
N THR A 144 1.75 -29.54 -15.50
CA THR A 144 1.12 -28.39 -14.83
C THR A 144 1.39 -27.07 -15.54
N ASP A 145 2.64 -26.85 -15.99
CA ASP A 145 3.05 -25.60 -16.63
C ASP A 145 2.86 -25.62 -18.15
N GLU A 146 2.48 -26.76 -18.71
CA GLU A 146 2.27 -27.02 -20.15
C GLU A 146 3.44 -26.58 -21.05
N CYS A 147 4.67 -26.73 -20.56
CA CYS A 147 5.86 -26.39 -21.31
C CYS A 147 6.96 -27.43 -21.13
N PHE A 148 7.87 -27.47 -22.11
CA PHE A 148 9.11 -28.23 -21.98
C PHE A 148 10.05 -27.51 -21.03
N ILE A 149 10.62 -28.28 -20.12
CA ILE A 149 11.53 -27.83 -19.10
C ILE A 149 12.95 -28.17 -19.56
N PRO A 150 13.86 -27.18 -19.61
CA PRO A 150 15.27 -27.43 -19.85
C PRO A 150 15.84 -28.48 -18.89
N GLU A 151 16.70 -29.38 -19.37
CA GLU A 151 17.26 -30.46 -18.54
C GLU A 151 18.01 -29.96 -17.29
N ASN A 152 18.55 -28.75 -17.34
CA ASN A 152 19.22 -28.12 -16.20
C ASN A 152 18.25 -27.62 -15.10
N GLU A 153 16.95 -27.55 -15.36
CA GLU A 153 15.92 -27.09 -14.41
C GLU A 153 15.16 -28.22 -13.72
N VAL A 154 15.48 -29.48 -14.04
CA VAL A 154 14.87 -30.67 -13.44
C VAL A 154 15.84 -31.37 -12.48
N GLU A 155 15.33 -31.94 -11.40
CA GLU A 155 16.09 -32.75 -10.45
C GLU A 155 15.31 -33.99 -10.02
N LYS A 156 16.03 -35.03 -9.60
CA LYS A 156 15.41 -36.25 -9.06
C LYS A 156 15.20 -36.09 -7.56
N ARG A 157 13.94 -36.14 -7.10
CA ARG A 157 13.56 -36.08 -5.68
C ARG A 157 12.54 -37.18 -5.37
N ASN A 158 12.80 -38.02 -4.36
CA ASN A 158 11.92 -39.14 -3.97
C ASN A 158 11.50 -40.06 -5.15
N ASP A 159 12.45 -40.45 -5.99
CA ASP A 159 12.24 -41.29 -7.18
C ASP A 159 11.32 -40.73 -8.29
N GLN A 160 10.95 -39.45 -8.24
CA GLN A 160 10.31 -38.73 -9.34
C GLN A 160 11.21 -37.60 -9.87
N MET A 161 11.14 -37.33 -11.17
CA MET A 161 11.75 -36.12 -11.74
C MET A 161 10.82 -34.93 -11.47
N VAL A 162 11.38 -33.86 -10.91
CA VAL A 162 10.66 -32.65 -10.52
C VAL A 162 11.38 -31.38 -10.95
N LEU A 163 10.65 -30.28 -11.09
CA LEU A 163 11.20 -28.93 -11.27
C LEU A 163 11.94 -28.46 -10.01
N LYS A 164 13.17 -27.93 -10.17
CA LYS A 164 13.98 -27.40 -9.06
C LYS A 164 13.32 -26.25 -8.31
N THR A 165 12.55 -25.42 -9.01
CA THR A 165 11.93 -24.20 -8.49
C THR A 165 10.63 -24.47 -7.73
N THR A 166 9.77 -25.34 -8.27
CA THR A 166 8.41 -25.55 -7.76
C THR A 166 8.20 -26.92 -7.13
N SER A 167 9.19 -27.83 -7.23
CA SER A 167 9.09 -29.23 -6.80
C SER A 167 7.94 -30.01 -7.45
N GLN A 168 7.47 -29.57 -8.62
CA GLN A 168 6.39 -30.23 -9.36
C GLN A 168 6.91 -31.32 -10.32
N PRO A 169 6.18 -32.43 -10.52
CA PRO A 169 6.61 -33.55 -11.35
C PRO A 169 6.69 -33.19 -12.84
N VAL A 170 7.71 -33.73 -13.50
CA VAL A 170 7.94 -33.61 -14.95
C VAL A 170 8.10 -35.00 -15.58
N GLU A 171 7.66 -35.15 -16.82
CA GLU A 171 7.73 -36.42 -17.55
C GLU A 171 8.62 -36.28 -18.78
N TRP A 172 9.45 -37.29 -19.08
CA TRP A 172 10.17 -37.33 -20.35
C TRP A 172 9.21 -37.71 -21.46
N ILE A 173 9.04 -36.83 -22.45
CA ILE A 173 8.15 -37.04 -23.57
C ILE A 173 8.96 -36.98 -24.86
N GLU A 174 8.73 -37.93 -25.75
CA GLU A 174 9.20 -37.92 -27.13
C GLU A 174 7.99 -37.98 -28.06
N GLU A 175 7.80 -36.94 -28.88
CA GLU A 175 6.66 -36.82 -29.78
C GLU A 175 7.10 -36.27 -31.15
N GLU A 176 6.58 -36.89 -32.22
CA GLU A 176 6.61 -36.31 -33.55
C GLU A 176 5.49 -35.26 -33.66
N ASN A 177 5.88 -34.00 -33.87
CA ASN A 177 4.96 -32.88 -34.00
C ASN A 177 5.26 -32.08 -35.28
N TYR A 178 4.27 -31.38 -35.79
CA TYR A 178 4.46 -30.40 -36.86
C TYR A 178 5.03 -29.10 -36.26
N MET A 179 6.09 -28.62 -36.90
CA MET A 179 6.85 -27.43 -36.56
C MET A 179 6.64 -26.36 -37.63
N PHE A 180 6.50 -25.12 -37.20
CA PHE A 180 6.48 -23.92 -38.03
C PHE A 180 7.86 -23.25 -38.00
N ARG A 181 8.36 -22.87 -39.18
CA ARG A 181 9.64 -22.19 -39.40
C ARG A 181 9.65 -20.75 -38.88
N LEU A 182 9.45 -20.58 -37.57
CA LEU A 182 9.33 -19.29 -36.91
C LEU A 182 10.63 -18.49 -37.00
N SER A 183 11.77 -19.18 -36.92
CA SER A 183 13.11 -18.60 -36.96
C SER A 183 13.34 -17.73 -38.21
N GLU A 184 12.80 -18.13 -39.37
CA GLU A 184 12.94 -17.41 -40.65
C GLU A 184 12.25 -16.03 -40.69
N PHE A 185 11.32 -15.77 -39.76
CA PHE A 185 10.56 -14.52 -39.72
C PHE A 185 11.04 -13.55 -38.65
N ARG A 186 11.97 -13.95 -37.77
CA ARG A 186 12.42 -13.13 -36.63
C ARG A 186 12.86 -11.73 -37.05
N GLU A 187 13.80 -11.63 -37.99
CA GLU A 187 14.33 -10.32 -38.42
C GLU A 187 13.27 -9.48 -39.13
N LYS A 188 12.38 -10.09 -39.92
CA LYS A 188 11.29 -9.38 -40.59
C LYS A 188 10.28 -8.81 -39.60
N VAL A 189 9.96 -9.57 -38.55
CA VAL A 189 9.06 -9.12 -37.48
C VAL A 189 9.71 -8.04 -36.63
N LYS A 190 10.99 -8.20 -36.28
CA LYS A 190 11.78 -7.19 -35.59
C LYS A 190 11.78 -5.86 -36.37
N GLU A 191 12.10 -5.92 -37.66
CA GLU A 191 12.09 -4.77 -38.56
C GLU A 191 10.72 -4.09 -38.60
N TRP A 192 9.63 -4.87 -38.68
CA TRP A 192 8.27 -4.35 -38.65
C TRP A 192 7.95 -3.62 -37.34
N ILE A 193 8.34 -4.17 -36.18
CA ILE A 193 8.14 -3.51 -34.87
C ILE A 193 8.99 -2.25 -34.75
N GLU A 194 10.23 -2.27 -35.23
CA GLU A 194 11.16 -1.14 -35.13
C GLU A 194 10.74 0.04 -36.02
N LYS A 195 10.38 -0.24 -37.29
CA LYS A 195 10.07 0.77 -38.31
C LYS A 195 8.63 1.29 -38.29
N THR A 196 7.77 0.75 -37.42
CA THR A 196 6.37 1.18 -37.32
C THR A 196 5.99 1.52 -35.88
N ASP A 197 4.89 2.27 -35.73
CA ASP A 197 4.26 2.57 -34.44
C ASP A 197 3.20 1.53 -34.07
N VAL A 198 3.40 0.26 -34.47
CA VAL A 198 2.41 -0.79 -34.25
C VAL A 198 2.20 -1.06 -32.76
N VAL A 199 3.24 -0.97 -31.92
CA VAL A 199 3.13 -1.26 -30.48
C VAL A 199 2.76 0.00 -29.72
N TYR A 200 1.64 -0.05 -29.01
CA TYR A 200 1.20 1.07 -28.18
C TYR A 200 0.61 0.56 -26.85
N PRO A 201 0.86 1.20 -25.70
CA PRO A 201 1.80 2.31 -25.49
C PRO A 201 3.26 1.92 -25.77
N VAL A 202 4.09 2.90 -26.15
CA VAL A 202 5.48 2.69 -26.62
C VAL A 202 6.34 1.91 -25.62
N LYS A 203 6.07 2.01 -24.32
CA LYS A 203 6.78 1.26 -23.26
C LYS A 203 6.76 -0.26 -23.44
N TYR A 204 5.79 -0.83 -24.17
CA TYR A 204 5.74 -2.27 -24.43
C TYR A 204 6.55 -2.68 -25.67
N LYS A 205 7.15 -1.73 -26.39
CA LYS A 205 8.03 -2.02 -27.55
C LYS A 205 9.25 -2.84 -27.12
N THR A 206 9.87 -2.51 -25.99
CA THR A 206 10.98 -3.30 -25.42
C THR A 206 10.52 -4.72 -25.09
N LEU A 207 9.40 -4.88 -24.38
CA LEU A 207 8.83 -6.20 -24.07
C LEU A 207 8.56 -7.04 -25.34
N ALA A 208 8.08 -6.39 -26.40
CA ALA A 208 7.83 -7.04 -27.68
C ALA A 208 9.13 -7.51 -28.36
N LEU A 209 10.18 -6.68 -28.36
CA LEU A 209 11.48 -7.01 -28.92
C LEU A 209 12.19 -8.10 -28.12
N ASP A 210 12.14 -8.04 -26.78
CA ASP A 210 12.71 -9.06 -25.89
C ASP A 210 12.06 -10.43 -26.13
N SER A 211 10.77 -10.45 -26.49
CA SER A 211 10.03 -11.68 -26.80
C SER A 211 10.53 -12.41 -28.05
N LEU A 212 11.37 -11.77 -28.88
CA LEU A 212 11.95 -12.34 -30.11
C LEU A 212 13.23 -13.18 -29.86
N THR A 213 13.79 -13.16 -28.64
CA THR A 213 15.15 -13.65 -28.36
C THR A 213 15.30 -15.18 -28.19
N MET A 214 14.21 -15.96 -28.15
CA MET A 214 14.28 -17.41 -27.94
C MET A 214 14.46 -18.19 -29.25
N GLU A 215 15.66 -18.74 -29.44
CA GLU A 215 16.09 -19.59 -30.57
C GLU A 215 15.35 -20.92 -30.57
N ASP A 216 14.38 -21.11 -31.49
CA ASP A 216 13.94 -22.38 -32.10
C ASP A 216 12.65 -22.18 -32.93
N ASP A 217 12.32 -23.16 -33.77
CA ASP A 217 11.05 -23.24 -34.53
C ASP A 217 9.86 -23.65 -33.64
N LEU A 218 8.64 -23.25 -34.02
CA LEU A 218 7.46 -23.34 -33.17
C LEU A 218 6.66 -24.62 -33.42
N SER A 219 6.45 -25.45 -32.41
CA SER A 219 5.52 -26.58 -32.51
C SER A 219 4.06 -26.12 -32.60
N ILE A 220 3.39 -26.47 -33.71
CA ILE A 220 2.01 -26.06 -34.05
C ILE A 220 1.01 -27.22 -34.09
N SER A 221 1.42 -28.45 -33.76
CA SER A 221 0.53 -29.58 -33.52
C SER A 221 0.86 -30.35 -32.24
N ARG A 222 -0.08 -31.18 -31.79
CA ARG A 222 0.11 -32.19 -30.75
C ARG A 222 -0.49 -33.52 -31.19
N THR A 223 0.06 -34.62 -30.71
CA THR A 223 -0.56 -35.95 -30.91
C THR A 223 -1.99 -35.96 -30.37
N ARG A 224 -2.90 -36.63 -31.08
CA ARG A 224 -4.33 -36.65 -30.72
C ARG A 224 -4.63 -37.45 -29.46
N SER A 225 -3.77 -38.41 -29.10
CA SER A 225 -3.82 -39.10 -27.82
C SER A 225 -3.63 -38.15 -26.64
N ARG A 226 -2.83 -37.09 -26.81
CA ARG A 226 -2.55 -36.08 -25.79
C ARG A 226 -3.53 -34.91 -25.83
N LEU A 227 -3.88 -34.46 -27.03
CA LEU A 227 -4.84 -33.39 -27.25
C LEU A 227 -6.01 -33.89 -28.12
N SER A 228 -6.99 -34.50 -27.45
CA SER A 228 -8.17 -35.05 -28.10
C SER A 228 -9.22 -34.00 -28.47
N TRP A 229 -9.20 -32.83 -27.80
CA TRP A 229 -10.15 -31.73 -27.99
C TRP A 229 -9.52 -30.54 -28.74
N GLY A 230 -9.64 -30.56 -30.08
CA GLY A 230 -9.14 -29.50 -30.97
C GLY A 230 -9.40 -29.81 -32.45
N ILE A 231 -8.94 -28.92 -33.34
CA ILE A 231 -9.10 -29.07 -34.80
C ILE A 231 -8.07 -30.06 -35.33
N PRO A 232 -8.46 -31.11 -36.08
CA PRO A 232 -7.50 -32.06 -36.65
C PRO A 232 -6.64 -31.41 -37.72
N VAL A 233 -5.36 -31.81 -37.78
CA VAL A 233 -4.45 -31.43 -38.87
C VAL A 233 -5.03 -31.95 -40.20
N PRO A 234 -5.13 -31.11 -41.24
CA PRO A 234 -5.57 -31.56 -42.55
C PRO A 234 -4.71 -32.72 -43.05
N ASP A 235 -5.36 -33.77 -43.52
CA ASP A 235 -4.72 -34.96 -44.10
C ASP A 235 -3.86 -35.80 -43.11
N ASP A 236 -3.81 -35.44 -41.81
CA ASP A 236 -3.21 -36.24 -40.72
C ASP A 236 -4.10 -36.23 -39.45
N PRO A 237 -5.09 -37.14 -39.35
CA PRO A 237 -6.04 -37.15 -38.22
C PRO A 237 -5.42 -37.62 -36.90
N SER A 238 -4.17 -38.11 -36.91
CA SER A 238 -3.42 -38.51 -35.71
C SER A 238 -2.89 -37.31 -34.93
N GLN A 239 -2.93 -36.12 -35.53
CA GLN A 239 -2.43 -34.86 -34.99
C GLN A 239 -3.56 -33.84 -34.87
N THR A 240 -3.48 -33.03 -33.82
CA THR A 240 -4.39 -31.92 -33.54
C THR A 240 -3.63 -30.61 -33.66
N ILE A 241 -4.19 -29.62 -34.37
CA ILE A 241 -3.64 -28.27 -34.48
C ILE A 241 -3.61 -27.65 -33.08
N TYR A 242 -2.46 -27.10 -32.71
CA TYR A 242 -2.25 -26.54 -31.39
C TYR A 242 -2.80 -25.11 -31.26
N VAL A 243 -3.11 -24.72 -30.03
CA VAL A 243 -3.90 -23.52 -29.68
C VAL A 243 -3.33 -22.23 -30.28
N TRP A 244 -2.01 -22.10 -30.45
CA TRP A 244 -1.41 -20.87 -30.98
C TRP A 244 -1.87 -20.55 -32.40
N LEU A 245 -1.98 -21.56 -33.27
CA LEU A 245 -2.40 -21.33 -34.65
C LEU A 245 -3.93 -21.23 -34.75
N ASP A 246 -4.64 -22.10 -34.04
CA ASP A 246 -6.11 -22.11 -33.94
C ASP A 246 -6.63 -20.75 -33.46
N ALA A 247 -6.25 -20.36 -32.24
CA ALA A 247 -6.74 -19.15 -31.60
C ALA A 247 -6.42 -17.88 -32.41
N LEU A 248 -5.24 -17.74 -33.01
CA LEU A 248 -4.86 -16.52 -33.73
C LEU A 248 -5.61 -16.35 -35.07
N VAL A 249 -6.04 -17.43 -35.71
CA VAL A 249 -6.79 -17.38 -36.98
C VAL A 249 -8.20 -16.80 -36.79
N ASN A 250 -8.72 -16.69 -35.56
CA ASN A 250 -10.05 -16.14 -35.29
C ASN A 250 -10.26 -14.76 -35.93
N TYR A 251 -9.21 -13.91 -35.94
CA TYR A 251 -9.24 -12.58 -36.51
C TYR A 251 -9.48 -12.61 -38.02
N LEU A 252 -8.86 -13.59 -38.71
CA LEU A 252 -9.08 -13.82 -40.13
C LEU A 252 -10.49 -14.36 -40.39
N THR A 253 -10.97 -15.30 -39.57
CA THR A 253 -12.33 -15.84 -39.70
C THR A 253 -13.38 -14.73 -39.65
N VAL A 254 -13.29 -13.82 -38.67
CA VAL A 254 -14.23 -12.69 -38.55
C VAL A 254 -14.11 -11.70 -39.72
N SER A 255 -12.92 -11.55 -40.30
CA SER A 255 -12.76 -10.74 -41.50
C SER A 255 -13.42 -11.33 -42.76
N GLY A 256 -13.75 -12.63 -42.75
CA GLY A 256 -14.38 -13.36 -43.87
C GLY A 256 -13.49 -14.44 -44.53
N TYR A 257 -12.32 -14.75 -43.98
CA TYR A 257 -11.43 -15.82 -44.48
C TYR A 257 -12.01 -17.22 -44.18
N PRO A 258 -11.88 -18.22 -45.08
CA PRO A 258 -11.06 -18.25 -46.30
C PRO A 258 -11.73 -17.67 -47.55
N GLN A 259 -12.97 -17.21 -47.44
CA GLN A 259 -13.64 -16.48 -48.52
C GLN A 259 -13.12 -15.04 -48.62
N LYS A 260 -13.84 -14.17 -49.35
CA LYS A 260 -13.42 -12.78 -49.56
C LYS A 260 -13.52 -11.99 -48.25
N GLN A 261 -12.37 -11.49 -47.78
CA GLN A 261 -12.30 -10.64 -46.59
C GLN A 261 -13.00 -9.29 -46.83
N PHE A 262 -13.82 -8.85 -45.89
CA PHE A 262 -14.57 -7.60 -45.95
C PHE A 262 -13.79 -6.42 -45.38
N VAL A 263 -12.98 -6.64 -44.33
CA VAL A 263 -12.11 -5.66 -43.68
C VAL A 263 -10.87 -6.36 -43.13
N TRP A 264 -9.70 -6.10 -43.72
CA TRP A 264 -8.40 -6.61 -43.25
C TRP A 264 -7.28 -5.62 -43.62
N PRO A 265 -6.26 -5.39 -42.77
CA PRO A 265 -6.01 -5.98 -41.45
C PRO A 265 -6.70 -5.23 -40.30
N PRO A 266 -6.69 -5.75 -39.06
CA PRO A 266 -7.20 -5.04 -37.89
C PRO A 266 -6.56 -3.65 -37.76
N THR A 267 -7.40 -2.63 -37.59
CA THR A 267 -6.94 -1.27 -37.31
C THR A 267 -6.41 -1.12 -35.89
N CYS A 268 -6.91 -1.94 -34.96
CA CYS A 268 -6.40 -2.01 -33.58
C CYS A 268 -6.71 -3.38 -32.98
N GLN A 269 -5.67 -4.11 -32.56
CA GLN A 269 -5.83 -5.31 -31.73
C GLN A 269 -5.52 -4.94 -30.29
N ILE A 270 -6.46 -5.13 -29.37
CA ILE A 270 -6.31 -4.76 -27.97
C ILE A 270 -6.07 -6.03 -27.17
N ILE A 271 -4.96 -6.10 -26.44
CA ILE A 271 -4.51 -7.31 -25.74
C ILE A 271 -3.96 -7.00 -24.35
N GLY A 272 -3.97 -8.01 -23.46
CA GLY A 272 -3.22 -7.97 -22.21
C GLY A 272 -1.73 -8.20 -22.44
N LYS A 273 -0.88 -7.65 -21.55
CA LYS A 273 0.59 -7.78 -21.63
C LYS A 273 1.10 -9.23 -21.63
N ASP A 274 0.34 -10.18 -21.08
CA ASP A 274 0.65 -11.61 -20.98
C ASP A 274 0.66 -12.34 -22.32
N ILE A 275 -0.09 -11.85 -23.33
CA ILE A 275 -0.20 -12.47 -24.65
C ILE A 275 0.56 -11.70 -25.75
N THR A 276 1.47 -10.81 -25.34
CA THR A 276 2.30 -9.97 -26.23
C THR A 276 3.09 -10.81 -27.24
N LYS A 277 3.76 -11.87 -26.77
CA LYS A 277 4.57 -12.76 -27.62
C LYS A 277 3.74 -13.37 -28.76
N PHE A 278 2.53 -13.83 -28.47
CA PHE A 278 1.66 -14.47 -29.46
C PHE A 278 1.22 -13.48 -30.55
N HIS A 279 0.93 -12.23 -30.18
CA HIS A 279 0.39 -11.23 -31.09
C HIS A 279 1.46 -10.39 -31.81
N LEU A 280 2.66 -10.29 -31.26
CA LEU A 280 3.76 -9.51 -31.86
C LEU A 280 4.89 -10.37 -32.43
N PHE A 281 4.91 -11.68 -32.19
CA PHE A 281 5.86 -12.58 -32.84
C PHE A 281 5.18 -13.67 -33.68
N TYR A 282 4.38 -14.54 -33.06
CA TYR A 282 3.82 -15.69 -33.76
C TYR A 282 2.81 -15.27 -34.82
N TRP A 283 1.89 -14.37 -34.46
CA TRP A 283 0.86 -13.93 -35.38
C TRP A 283 1.40 -13.22 -36.62
N PRO A 284 2.30 -12.23 -36.51
CA PRO A 284 2.92 -11.60 -37.67
C PRO A 284 3.72 -12.60 -38.52
N ALA A 285 4.44 -13.54 -37.90
CA ALA A 285 5.16 -14.57 -38.64
C ALA A 285 4.22 -15.48 -39.45
N PHE A 286 3.10 -15.92 -38.87
CA PHE A 286 2.07 -16.67 -39.58
C PHE A 286 1.46 -15.88 -40.75
N LEU A 287 1.16 -14.59 -40.53
CA LEU A 287 0.63 -13.72 -41.58
C LEU A 287 1.64 -13.49 -42.72
N MET A 288 2.92 -13.25 -42.39
CA MET A 288 3.99 -13.13 -43.39
C MET A 288 4.17 -14.42 -44.19
N ALA A 289 4.13 -15.58 -43.52
CA ALA A 289 4.20 -16.90 -44.15
C ALA A 289 3.01 -17.18 -45.08
N ALA A 290 1.84 -16.60 -44.79
CA ALA A 290 0.65 -16.66 -45.63
C ALA A 290 0.53 -15.50 -46.64
N ASN A 291 1.52 -14.60 -46.72
CA ASN A 291 1.51 -13.39 -47.55
C ASN A 291 0.29 -12.46 -47.28
N LEU A 292 -0.11 -12.32 -46.02
CA LEU A 292 -1.19 -11.44 -45.57
C LEU A 292 -0.64 -10.18 -44.90
N SER A 293 -1.41 -9.08 -44.98
CA SER A 293 -1.05 -7.81 -44.34
C SER A 293 -1.13 -7.89 -42.81
N LEU A 294 -0.26 -7.15 -42.14
CA LEU A 294 -0.08 -7.16 -40.68
C LEU A 294 -1.01 -6.17 -39.98
N PRO A 295 -1.32 -6.37 -38.68
CA PRO A 295 -2.10 -5.42 -37.89
C PRO A 295 -1.52 -4.01 -37.92
N LYS A 296 -2.37 -2.97 -37.93
CA LYS A 296 -1.90 -1.57 -37.96
C LYS A 296 -1.46 -1.06 -36.60
N LYS A 297 -2.12 -1.51 -35.53
CA LYS A 297 -1.85 -1.15 -34.14
C LYS A 297 -2.18 -2.34 -33.24
N VAL A 298 -1.32 -2.60 -32.26
CA VAL A 298 -1.49 -3.54 -31.17
C VAL A 298 -1.43 -2.73 -29.87
N PHE A 299 -2.59 -2.55 -29.25
CA PHE A 299 -2.75 -1.84 -27.99
C PHE A 299 -2.61 -2.81 -26.82
N ILE A 300 -1.60 -2.61 -25.98
CA ILE A 300 -1.25 -3.49 -24.87
C ILE A 300 -1.62 -2.81 -23.55
N HIS A 301 -2.33 -3.52 -22.68
CA HIS A 301 -2.70 -3.02 -21.36
C HIS A 301 -2.17 -3.89 -20.19
N GLY A 302 -2.03 -3.26 -19.03
CA GLY A 302 -1.73 -3.92 -17.75
C GLY A 302 -2.89 -4.77 -17.21
N HIS A 303 -2.65 -5.48 -16.11
CA HIS A 303 -3.64 -6.35 -15.46
C HIS A 303 -4.44 -5.62 -14.39
N TRP A 304 -5.66 -6.11 -14.15
CA TRP A 304 -6.42 -5.75 -12.96
C TRP A 304 -6.03 -6.66 -11.79
N LEU A 305 -5.75 -6.03 -10.67
CA LEU A 305 -5.54 -6.61 -9.36
C LEU A 305 -6.78 -6.34 -8.50
N VAL A 306 -6.95 -7.08 -7.41
CA VAL A 306 -8.00 -6.81 -6.40
C VAL A 306 -7.28 -6.55 -5.10
N ASP A 307 -7.46 -5.34 -4.57
CA ASP A 307 -6.69 -4.82 -3.43
C ASP A 307 -5.16 -4.98 -3.58
N ASN A 308 -4.65 -4.71 -4.80
CA ASN A 308 -3.26 -4.90 -5.27
C ASN A 308 -2.76 -6.35 -5.25
N VAL A 309 -3.62 -7.34 -5.03
CA VAL A 309 -3.28 -8.76 -5.10
C VAL A 309 -3.73 -9.31 -6.44
N LYS A 310 -2.92 -10.19 -7.04
CA LYS A 310 -3.29 -10.89 -8.28
C LYS A 310 -4.56 -11.71 -8.04
N MET A 311 -5.53 -11.60 -8.95
CA MET A 311 -6.74 -12.41 -8.87
C MET A 311 -6.40 -13.91 -8.96
N SER A 312 -6.92 -14.69 -8.02
CA SER A 312 -6.82 -16.15 -8.02
C SER A 312 -8.08 -16.77 -7.43
N LYS A 313 -8.57 -17.83 -8.07
CA LYS A 313 -9.66 -18.65 -7.51
C LYS A 313 -9.29 -19.25 -6.15
N SER A 314 -8.01 -19.61 -5.93
CA SER A 314 -7.56 -20.18 -4.65
C SER A 314 -7.54 -19.18 -3.50
N LEU A 315 -7.43 -17.88 -3.80
CA LEU A 315 -7.45 -16.80 -2.81
C LEU A 315 -8.86 -16.25 -2.59
N GLY A 316 -9.87 -16.70 -3.36
CA GLY A 316 -11.25 -16.22 -3.27
C GLY A 316 -11.43 -14.74 -3.61
N ASN A 317 -10.43 -14.07 -4.20
CA ASN A 317 -10.41 -12.62 -4.46
C ASN A 317 -10.83 -12.25 -5.90
N VAL A 318 -11.43 -13.17 -6.65
CA VAL A 318 -11.88 -12.91 -8.02
C VAL A 318 -13.13 -12.02 -7.99
N VAL A 319 -13.08 -10.87 -8.64
CA VAL A 319 -14.22 -9.95 -8.72
C VAL A 319 -15.11 -10.31 -9.90
N ASN A 320 -16.38 -10.62 -9.58
CA ASN A 320 -17.44 -10.87 -10.54
C ASN A 320 -17.98 -9.53 -11.09
N PRO A 321 -17.89 -9.29 -12.41
CA PRO A 321 -18.39 -8.06 -13.01
C PRO A 321 -19.90 -7.87 -12.85
N ASN A 322 -20.69 -8.96 -12.85
CA ASN A 322 -22.14 -8.86 -12.71
C ASN A 322 -22.54 -8.33 -11.33
N GLU A 323 -21.91 -8.83 -10.26
CA GLU A 323 -22.12 -8.31 -8.90
C GLU A 323 -21.72 -6.83 -8.78
N THR A 324 -20.72 -6.41 -9.57
CA THR A 324 -20.28 -5.01 -9.59
C THR A 324 -21.30 -4.13 -10.30
N MET A 325 -21.86 -4.59 -11.42
CA MET A 325 -22.93 -3.90 -12.14
C MET A 325 -24.24 -3.84 -11.34
N ASP A 326 -24.56 -4.88 -10.57
CA ASP A 326 -25.74 -4.88 -9.70
C ASP A 326 -25.67 -3.76 -8.65
N LYS A 327 -24.46 -3.41 -8.17
CA LYS A 327 -24.25 -2.33 -7.20
C LYS A 327 -24.08 -0.95 -7.84
N PHE A 328 -23.43 -0.86 -9.00
CA PHE A 328 -22.95 0.40 -9.56
C PHE A 328 -23.41 0.71 -10.99
N THR A 329 -24.30 -0.10 -11.54
CA THR A 329 -24.73 -0.12 -12.95
C THR A 329 -23.64 -0.52 -13.95
N SER A 330 -24.09 -0.86 -15.16
CA SER A 330 -23.24 -1.18 -16.31
C SER A 330 -22.34 0.00 -16.69
N GLU A 331 -22.92 1.20 -16.77
CA GLU A 331 -22.25 2.44 -17.10
C GLU A 331 -21.23 2.84 -16.03
N GLY A 332 -21.57 2.69 -14.75
CA GLY A 332 -20.65 2.99 -13.65
C GLY A 332 -19.41 2.10 -13.67
N LEU A 333 -19.59 0.79 -13.88
CA LEU A 333 -18.45 -0.13 -14.03
C LEU A 333 -17.60 0.21 -15.26
N ARG A 334 -18.21 0.48 -16.41
CA ARG A 334 -17.49 0.86 -17.63
C ARG A 334 -16.68 2.13 -17.43
N TYR A 335 -17.30 3.15 -16.83
CA TYR A 335 -16.64 4.42 -16.54
C TYR A 335 -15.43 4.20 -15.61
N PHE A 336 -15.63 3.49 -14.51
CA PHE A 336 -14.56 3.15 -13.57
C PHE A 336 -13.38 2.44 -14.27
N LEU A 337 -13.67 1.42 -15.08
CA LEU A 337 -12.66 0.67 -15.80
C LEU A 337 -11.83 1.52 -16.77
N LEU A 338 -12.47 2.47 -17.46
CA LEU A 338 -11.78 3.39 -18.39
C LEU A 338 -11.01 4.49 -17.68
N LYS A 339 -11.57 5.02 -16.58
CA LYS A 339 -11.03 6.18 -15.87
C LYS A 339 -9.90 5.79 -14.92
N GLN A 340 -10.04 4.67 -14.21
CA GLN A 340 -9.01 4.16 -13.30
C GLN A 340 -8.01 3.24 -14.01
N GLY A 341 -8.42 2.61 -15.11
CA GLY A 341 -7.57 1.66 -15.85
C GLY A 341 -6.49 2.37 -16.66
N ASN A 342 -5.28 2.43 -16.12
CA ASN A 342 -4.08 2.87 -16.81
C ASN A 342 -3.49 1.72 -17.67
N PRO A 343 -3.49 1.82 -19.00
CA PRO A 343 -2.91 0.80 -19.88
C PRO A 343 -1.41 0.56 -19.63
N SER A 344 -0.70 1.56 -19.10
CA SER A 344 0.75 1.49 -18.86
C SER A 344 1.15 0.85 -17.54
N SER A 345 0.21 0.47 -16.66
CA SER A 345 0.53 -0.16 -15.38
C SER A 345 -0.56 -1.12 -14.94
N ASP A 346 -0.25 -2.00 -13.98
CA ASP A 346 -1.30 -2.80 -13.36
C ASP A 346 -2.15 -1.89 -12.46
N CYS A 347 -3.46 -2.11 -12.46
CA CYS A 347 -4.44 -1.29 -11.75
C CYS A 347 -5.18 -2.14 -10.74
N SER A 348 -5.61 -1.57 -9.61
CA SER A 348 -6.33 -2.32 -8.58
C SER A 348 -7.79 -1.90 -8.50
N PHE A 349 -8.66 -2.90 -8.46
CA PHE A 349 -10.06 -2.76 -8.10
C PHE A 349 -10.20 -2.78 -6.58
N SER A 350 -11.02 -1.89 -6.04
CA SER A 350 -11.59 -1.97 -4.69
C SER A 350 -13.02 -1.43 -4.73
N TRP A 351 -13.91 -1.98 -3.90
CA TRP A 351 -15.32 -1.55 -3.88
C TRP A 351 -15.48 -0.08 -3.50
N SER A 352 -14.68 0.41 -2.54
CA SER A 352 -14.70 1.81 -2.11
C SER A 352 -14.23 2.74 -3.22
N SER A 353 -13.10 2.46 -3.87
CA SER A 353 -12.59 3.31 -4.95
C SER A 353 -13.56 3.41 -6.12
N CYS A 354 -14.26 2.32 -6.43
CA CYS A 354 -15.28 2.29 -7.48
C CYS A 354 -16.48 3.20 -7.12
N LEU A 355 -17.01 3.06 -5.91
CA LEU A 355 -18.10 3.89 -5.41
C LEU A 355 -17.73 5.37 -5.35
N GLU A 356 -16.56 5.70 -4.79
CA GLU A 356 -16.08 7.08 -4.65
C GLU A 356 -15.92 7.77 -6.00
N MET A 357 -15.30 7.09 -6.97
CA MET A 357 -15.14 7.62 -8.32
C MET A 357 -16.49 7.87 -8.99
N ILE A 358 -17.42 6.91 -8.94
CA ILE A 358 -18.74 7.07 -9.54
C ILE A 358 -19.52 8.22 -8.87
N ASN A 359 -19.46 8.34 -7.55
CA ASN A 359 -20.11 9.42 -6.83
C ASN A 359 -19.51 10.78 -7.16
N SER A 360 -18.18 10.90 -7.17
CA SER A 360 -17.47 12.13 -7.52
C SER A 360 -17.79 12.56 -8.95
N ASP A 361 -17.62 11.66 -9.90
CA ASP A 361 -17.52 12.02 -11.31
C ASP A 361 -18.89 11.98 -11.99
N MET A 362 -19.63 10.88 -11.80
CA MET A 362 -20.91 10.70 -12.48
C MET A 362 -22.07 11.33 -11.72
N VAL A 363 -22.12 11.20 -10.39
CA VAL A 363 -23.25 11.71 -9.60
C VAL A 363 -23.11 13.21 -9.32
N ASN A 364 -22.01 13.61 -8.68
CA ASN A 364 -21.82 14.98 -8.20
C ASN A 364 -21.52 15.99 -9.31
N ASN A 365 -20.88 15.56 -10.39
CA ASN A 365 -20.54 16.44 -11.51
C ASN A 365 -21.57 16.30 -12.64
N VAL A 366 -21.59 15.18 -13.37
CA VAL A 366 -22.47 15.00 -14.54
C VAL A 366 -23.95 15.00 -14.16
N GLY A 367 -24.34 14.18 -13.17
CA GLY A 367 -25.72 14.05 -12.71
C GLY A 367 -26.28 15.36 -12.15
N ASN A 368 -25.50 16.04 -11.32
CA ASN A 368 -25.84 17.36 -10.79
C ASN A 368 -25.94 18.41 -11.90
N LEU A 369 -25.02 18.44 -12.87
CA LEU A 369 -25.08 19.37 -13.99
C LEU A 369 -26.34 19.16 -14.81
N VAL A 370 -26.67 17.91 -15.17
CA VAL A 370 -27.91 17.57 -15.89
C VAL A 370 -29.13 17.98 -15.08
N ASN A 371 -29.16 17.71 -13.78
CA ASN A 371 -30.27 18.12 -12.91
C ASN A 371 -30.42 19.65 -12.93
N ARG A 372 -29.33 20.39 -12.72
CA ARG A 372 -29.31 21.86 -12.75
C ARG A 372 -29.70 22.46 -14.09
N SER A 373 -29.32 21.85 -15.21
CA SER A 373 -29.67 22.35 -16.55
C SER A 373 -31.10 21.99 -16.98
N THR A 374 -31.70 20.96 -16.37
CA THR A 374 -33.06 20.50 -16.69
C THR A 374 -34.14 20.98 -15.74
N VAL A 375 -33.80 21.69 -14.65
CA VAL A 375 -34.82 22.25 -13.75
C VAL A 375 -35.75 23.19 -14.50
N ALA A 376 -37.06 23.05 -14.28
CA ALA A 376 -38.08 23.84 -14.97
C ALA A 376 -37.93 25.36 -14.80
N LYS A 377 -37.22 25.84 -13.76
CA LYS A 377 -36.91 27.26 -13.60
C LYS A 377 -35.95 27.80 -14.67
N ILE A 378 -35.05 26.95 -15.16
CA ILE A 378 -34.01 27.27 -16.14
C ILE A 378 -34.44 26.81 -17.54
N ASN A 379 -34.97 25.59 -17.66
CA ASN A 379 -35.46 25.03 -18.92
C ASN A 379 -36.95 24.70 -18.84
N LYS A 380 -37.81 25.72 -18.98
CA LYS A 380 -39.27 25.58 -18.89
C LYS A 380 -39.87 24.68 -19.97
N SER A 381 -39.30 24.68 -21.17
CA SER A 381 -39.79 23.89 -22.30
C SER A 381 -39.26 22.45 -22.29
N GLY A 382 -38.19 22.16 -21.54
CA GLY A 382 -37.48 20.89 -21.62
C GLY A 382 -36.71 20.69 -22.93
N GLU A 383 -36.59 21.75 -23.75
CA GLU A 383 -35.98 21.71 -25.07
C GLU A 383 -34.63 22.43 -25.06
N TYR A 384 -33.61 21.82 -25.67
CA TYR A 384 -32.30 22.43 -25.83
C TYR A 384 -32.21 23.13 -27.19
N PRO A 385 -31.90 24.45 -27.26
CA PRO A 385 -31.76 25.14 -28.52
C PRO A 385 -30.55 24.59 -29.30
N LYS A 386 -30.65 24.55 -30.63
CA LYS A 386 -29.51 24.21 -31.48
C LYS A 386 -28.45 25.32 -31.35
N VAL A 387 -27.17 24.94 -31.28
CA VAL A 387 -26.02 25.86 -31.13
C VAL A 387 -26.03 27.00 -32.16
N GLU A 388 -26.60 26.77 -33.33
CA GLU A 388 -26.73 27.75 -34.43
C GLU A 388 -27.74 28.88 -34.17
N SER A 389 -28.52 28.81 -33.08
CA SER A 389 -29.61 29.75 -32.76
C SER A 389 -29.33 30.68 -31.57
N LEU A 390 -28.07 30.82 -31.15
CA LEU A 390 -27.70 31.70 -30.03
C LEU A 390 -27.80 33.19 -30.43
N GLU A 391 -28.48 33.99 -29.60
CA GLU A 391 -28.56 35.45 -29.75
C GLU A 391 -27.16 36.09 -29.69
N SER A 392 -26.93 37.16 -30.46
CA SER A 392 -25.62 37.82 -30.59
C SER A 392 -25.00 38.25 -29.25
N LYS A 393 -25.83 38.63 -28.27
CA LYS A 393 -25.38 39.05 -26.94
C LYS A 393 -24.88 37.88 -26.07
N VAL A 394 -25.50 36.71 -26.21
CA VAL A 394 -25.06 35.48 -25.54
C VAL A 394 -23.76 34.98 -26.16
N LYS A 395 -23.57 35.19 -27.47
CA LYS A 395 -22.35 34.82 -28.18
C LYS A 395 -21.13 35.57 -27.65
N GLU A 396 -21.19 36.90 -27.50
CA GLU A 396 -20.11 37.71 -26.89
C GLU A 396 -19.76 37.23 -25.46
N ASP A 397 -20.76 37.01 -24.60
CA ASP A 397 -20.54 36.58 -23.21
C ASP A 397 -20.05 35.12 -23.09
N THR A 398 -20.19 34.31 -24.15
CA THR A 398 -19.81 32.88 -24.18
C THR A 398 -18.61 32.59 -25.08
N GLU A 399 -18.03 33.58 -25.75
CA GLU A 399 -16.89 33.38 -26.66
C GLU A 399 -15.71 32.66 -26.00
N LYS A 400 -15.32 33.09 -24.80
CA LYS A 400 -14.25 32.44 -24.02
C LYS A 400 -14.60 31.01 -23.59
N LEU A 401 -15.88 30.75 -23.28
CA LEU A 401 -16.36 29.42 -22.95
C LEU A 401 -16.32 28.49 -24.16
N MET A 402 -16.65 29.04 -25.34
CA MET A 402 -16.61 28.32 -26.61
C MET A 402 -15.17 28.00 -27.02
N GLU A 403 -14.22 28.91 -26.80
CA GLU A 403 -12.78 28.67 -27.01
C GLU A 403 -12.27 27.55 -26.09
N MET A 404 -12.59 27.60 -24.79
CA MET A 404 -12.24 26.53 -23.84
C MET A 404 -12.86 25.18 -24.23
N LEU A 405 -14.12 25.17 -24.69
CA LEU A 405 -14.77 23.96 -25.20
C LEU A 405 -14.08 23.41 -26.45
N GLU A 406 -13.57 24.28 -27.33
CA GLU A 406 -12.81 23.89 -28.52
C GLU A 406 -11.45 23.30 -28.15
N GLU A 407 -10.72 23.87 -27.18
CA GLU A 407 -9.47 23.31 -26.68
C GLU A 407 -9.67 21.94 -25.99
N SER A 408 -10.66 21.84 -25.09
CA SER A 408 -11.00 20.57 -24.43
C SER A 408 -11.45 19.51 -25.44
N TYR A 409 -12.10 19.92 -26.53
CA TYR A 409 -12.51 19.03 -27.61
C TYR A 409 -11.30 18.41 -28.34
N GLU A 410 -10.28 19.19 -28.70
CA GLU A 410 -9.07 18.68 -29.37
C GLU A 410 -8.31 17.71 -28.44
N LYS A 411 -8.15 18.07 -27.17
CA LYS A 411 -7.54 17.19 -26.14
C LYS A 411 -8.30 15.88 -25.99
N CYS A 412 -9.64 15.92 -25.99
CA CYS A 412 -10.46 14.72 -25.95
C CYS A 412 -10.25 13.83 -27.17
N ILE A 413 -10.19 14.41 -28.38
CA ILE A 413 -9.95 13.65 -29.61
C ILE A 413 -8.62 12.92 -29.55
N GLU A 414 -7.56 13.61 -29.15
CA GLU A 414 -6.22 13.05 -29.01
C GLU A 414 -6.24 11.85 -28.07
N LEU A 415 -6.74 12.04 -26.84
CA LEU A 415 -6.78 11.00 -25.82
C LEU A 415 -7.66 9.80 -26.22
N TYR A 416 -8.79 10.02 -26.90
CA TYR A 416 -9.62 8.92 -27.41
C TYR A 416 -8.98 8.18 -28.59
N ASN A 417 -8.27 8.87 -29.49
CA ASN A 417 -7.51 8.22 -30.57
C ASN A 417 -6.35 7.38 -30.03
N GLU A 418 -5.73 7.84 -28.95
CA GLU A 418 -4.67 7.14 -28.25
C GLU A 418 -5.19 6.06 -27.28
N MET A 419 -6.50 6.05 -26.98
CA MET A 419 -7.13 5.21 -25.96
C MET A 419 -6.57 5.45 -24.55
N MET A 420 -6.21 6.69 -24.26
CA MET A 420 -5.65 7.18 -22.99
C MET A 420 -6.74 7.82 -22.11
N TYR A 421 -7.89 7.15 -21.99
CA TYR A 421 -9.10 7.69 -21.36
C TYR A 421 -8.90 8.15 -19.91
N TYR A 422 -8.04 7.48 -19.16
CA TYR A 422 -7.75 7.81 -17.75
C TYR A 422 -7.18 9.22 -17.55
N LYS A 423 -6.50 9.78 -18.56
CA LYS A 423 -5.90 11.12 -18.53
C LYS A 423 -6.92 12.26 -18.65
N LEU A 424 -8.19 11.95 -18.96
CA LEU A 424 -9.25 12.96 -19.03
C LEU A 424 -9.73 13.32 -17.64
N GLU A 425 -9.26 14.42 -17.05
CA GLU A 425 -9.81 14.89 -15.78
C GLU A 425 -11.17 15.56 -16.00
N ILE A 426 -12.16 15.28 -15.14
CA ILE A 426 -13.44 16.00 -15.23
C ILE A 426 -13.23 17.48 -14.91
N ASP A 427 -12.22 17.84 -14.11
CA ASP A 427 -11.84 19.23 -13.86
C ASP A 427 -11.36 19.96 -15.14
N ASP A 428 -10.84 19.24 -16.14
CA ASP A 428 -10.56 19.79 -17.49
C ASP A 428 -11.84 20.11 -18.29
N ILE A 429 -12.99 19.64 -17.83
CA ILE A 429 -14.32 19.77 -18.44
C ILE A 429 -15.28 20.56 -17.52
N ASP A 430 -14.95 20.69 -16.22
CA ASP A 430 -15.74 21.42 -15.23
C ASP A 430 -15.55 22.93 -15.41
N MET A 431 -16.43 23.50 -16.23
CA MET A 431 -16.54 24.94 -16.45
C MET A 431 -17.24 25.66 -15.28
N SER A 432 -17.44 25.00 -14.13
CA SER A 432 -18.04 25.61 -12.94
C SER A 432 -17.05 26.49 -12.16
N GLY A 433 -16.75 27.65 -12.73
CA GLY A 433 -16.58 28.89 -11.97
C GLY A 433 -15.49 28.94 -10.90
N LYS A 434 -14.34 28.26 -11.09
CA LYS A 434 -13.09 28.77 -10.49
C LYS A 434 -12.56 29.82 -11.46
N GLU A 435 -12.57 31.09 -11.03
CA GLU A 435 -11.93 32.18 -11.77
C GLU A 435 -10.54 31.73 -12.23
N ALA A 436 -10.29 31.74 -13.54
CA ALA A 436 -8.94 31.62 -14.06
C ALA A 436 -8.09 32.71 -13.38
N PRO A 437 -6.90 32.39 -12.84
CA PRO A 437 -6.07 33.41 -12.23
C PRO A 437 -5.80 34.49 -13.27
N LYS A 438 -6.01 35.75 -12.90
CA LYS A 438 -5.46 36.87 -13.66
C LYS A 438 -3.96 36.60 -13.79
N VAL A 439 -3.47 36.46 -15.02
CA VAL A 439 -2.04 36.43 -15.30
C VAL A 439 -1.54 37.86 -15.05
N GLU A 440 -1.18 38.13 -13.80
CA GLU A 440 -0.37 39.30 -13.47
C GLU A 440 1.03 39.04 -14.04
N GLU A 441 1.59 40.00 -14.76
CA GLU A 441 2.95 39.90 -15.30
C GLU A 441 3.96 39.76 -14.15
N ILE A 442 4.49 38.55 -13.99
CA ILE A 442 5.56 38.23 -13.04
C ILE A 442 6.78 39.10 -13.35
N SER A 443 7.38 39.73 -12.34
CA SER A 443 8.55 40.59 -12.54
C SER A 443 9.71 39.82 -13.18
N GLU A 444 10.51 40.47 -14.04
CA GLU A 444 11.62 39.82 -14.75
C GLU A 444 12.66 39.23 -13.76
N LYS A 445 12.92 39.95 -12.66
CA LYS A 445 13.77 39.47 -11.55
C LYS A 445 13.22 38.20 -10.91
N THR A 446 11.91 38.12 -10.72
CA THR A 446 11.26 36.92 -10.17
C THR A 446 11.40 35.74 -11.13
N LYS A 447 11.24 35.97 -12.45
CA LYS A 447 11.45 34.92 -13.46
C LYS A 447 12.88 34.40 -13.43
N GLU A 448 13.89 35.28 -13.46
CA GLU A 448 15.31 34.89 -13.40
C GLU A 448 15.62 34.07 -12.13
N THR A 449 15.12 34.51 -10.98
CA THR A 449 15.32 33.82 -9.70
C THR A 449 14.64 32.45 -9.70
N ARG A 450 13.41 32.37 -10.19
CA ARG A 450 12.65 31.12 -10.31
C ARG A 450 13.34 30.16 -11.27
N ASP A 451 13.81 30.62 -12.41
CA ASP A 451 14.45 29.78 -13.43
C ASP A 451 15.80 29.23 -12.90
N LEU A 452 16.54 30.02 -12.12
CA LEU A 452 17.72 29.53 -11.37
C LEU A 452 17.35 28.44 -10.35
N ILE A 453 16.23 28.60 -9.63
CA ILE A 453 15.73 27.60 -8.68
C ILE A 453 15.27 26.32 -9.41
N LEU A 454 14.66 26.43 -10.59
CA LEU A 454 14.06 25.29 -11.29
C LEU A 454 15.00 24.55 -12.25
N ARG A 455 16.12 25.17 -12.67
CA ARG A 455 17.04 24.54 -13.63
C ARG A 455 17.55 23.18 -13.15
N ASN A 456 17.73 22.24 -14.08
CA ASN A 456 18.30 20.91 -13.84
C ASN A 456 17.56 20.06 -12.80
N LEU A 457 16.30 20.39 -12.47
CA LEU A 457 15.41 19.51 -11.72
C LEU A 457 14.71 18.53 -12.66
N GLN A 458 14.42 17.33 -12.17
CA GLN A 458 13.65 16.34 -12.91
C GLN A 458 12.14 16.58 -12.76
N GLU A 459 11.70 17.00 -11.57
CA GLU A 459 10.30 17.26 -11.27
C GLU A 459 10.18 18.36 -10.20
N SER A 460 9.06 19.08 -10.22
CA SER A 460 8.74 20.10 -9.22
C SER A 460 7.23 20.13 -8.96
N LEU A 461 6.85 20.26 -7.69
CA LEU A 461 5.46 20.34 -7.23
C LEU A 461 5.24 21.67 -6.49
N GLY A 462 4.11 22.33 -6.72
CA GLY A 462 3.76 23.58 -6.04
C GLY A 462 4.54 24.82 -6.51
N VAL A 463 5.02 24.85 -7.75
CA VAL A 463 5.80 25.96 -8.33
C VAL A 463 5.06 27.30 -8.27
N ASP A 464 3.73 27.30 -8.39
CA ASP A 464 2.92 28.53 -8.26
C ASP A 464 3.07 29.17 -6.88
N LYS A 465 3.14 28.34 -5.83
CA LYS A 465 3.33 28.80 -4.46
C LYS A 465 4.72 29.37 -4.26
N LEU A 466 5.75 28.72 -4.81
CA LEU A 466 7.11 29.25 -4.83
C LEU A 466 7.14 30.61 -5.54
N THR A 467 6.56 30.70 -6.74
CA THR A 467 6.54 31.93 -7.54
C THR A 467 5.88 33.08 -6.77
N LYS A 468 4.70 32.84 -6.17
CA LYS A 468 4.01 33.83 -5.35
C LYS A 468 4.82 34.27 -4.12
N GLN A 469 5.59 33.37 -3.52
CA GLN A 469 6.47 33.71 -2.40
C GLN A 469 7.64 34.60 -2.84
N LEU A 470 8.23 34.34 -4.01
CA LEU A 470 9.31 35.13 -4.58
C LEU A 470 8.86 36.55 -4.97
N GLU A 471 7.59 36.75 -5.33
CA GLU A 471 7.01 38.08 -5.58
C GLU A 471 6.65 38.86 -4.33
N THR A 472 6.53 38.19 -3.18
CA THR A 472 6.11 38.85 -1.95
C THR A 472 7.29 39.63 -1.34
N ASP A 473 7.28 40.95 -1.49
CA ASP A 473 8.32 41.82 -0.94
C ASP A 473 8.61 41.55 0.55
N GLY A 474 9.89 41.42 0.88
CA GLY A 474 10.38 41.17 2.24
C GLY A 474 10.30 39.71 2.70
N LYS A 475 9.79 38.79 1.87
CA LYS A 475 9.75 37.36 2.19
C LYS A 475 10.93 36.60 1.57
N VAL A 476 11.70 35.90 2.40
CA VAL A 476 12.78 35.01 1.96
C VAL A 476 12.28 33.57 2.01
N ALA A 477 12.28 32.88 0.87
CA ALA A 477 11.88 31.48 0.80
C ALA A 477 12.89 30.57 1.53
N HIS A 478 12.39 29.62 2.32
CA HIS A 478 13.20 28.68 3.09
C HIS A 478 13.00 27.24 2.62
N VAL A 479 14.08 26.61 2.16
CA VAL A 479 14.11 25.20 1.71
C VAL A 479 14.95 24.34 2.66
N TYR A 480 14.63 23.06 2.80
CA TYR A 480 15.59 22.10 3.36
C TYR A 480 15.90 20.94 2.45
N TRP A 481 17.07 20.36 2.67
CA TRP A 481 17.53 19.10 2.11
C TRP A 481 17.95 18.16 3.24
N GLY A 482 17.42 16.94 3.23
CA GLY A 482 17.72 15.92 4.24
C GLY A 482 18.72 14.89 3.75
N THR A 483 19.64 14.48 4.62
CA THR A 483 20.58 13.38 4.34
C THR A 483 20.75 12.46 5.55
N ALA A 484 20.63 11.15 5.30
CA ALA A 484 20.85 10.13 6.31
C ALA A 484 22.36 9.85 6.47
N THR A 485 22.86 9.94 7.70
CA THR A 485 24.28 9.77 8.02
C THR A 485 24.68 8.31 8.19
N THR A 486 24.49 7.48 7.15
CA THR A 486 24.76 6.03 7.18
C THR A 486 26.14 5.68 6.59
N GLY A 487 26.41 6.03 5.33
CA GLY A 487 27.68 5.79 4.65
C GLY A 487 28.65 6.97 4.73
N LYS A 488 29.82 6.88 4.10
CA LYS A 488 30.67 8.07 3.85
C LYS A 488 30.05 8.88 2.69
N PRO A 489 30.07 10.23 2.72
CA PRO A 489 29.69 11.02 1.55
C PRO A 489 30.58 10.65 0.36
N HIS A 490 29.94 10.48 -0.80
CA HIS A 490 30.59 10.14 -2.07
C HIS A 490 30.34 11.25 -3.09
N VAL A 491 31.03 11.20 -4.23
CA VAL A 491 30.95 12.21 -5.31
C VAL A 491 29.53 12.47 -5.85
N GLY A 492 28.58 11.55 -5.63
CA GLY A 492 27.17 11.77 -5.96
C GLY A 492 26.52 12.92 -5.18
N TYR A 493 27.09 13.29 -4.03
CA TYR A 493 26.66 14.46 -3.27
C TYR A 493 26.89 15.78 -4.02
N LEU A 494 27.77 15.82 -5.04
CA LEU A 494 27.97 17.02 -5.86
C LEU A 494 26.70 17.48 -6.57
N VAL A 495 25.78 16.57 -6.89
CA VAL A 495 24.50 16.88 -7.55
C VAL A 495 23.60 17.73 -6.64
N PRO A 496 23.20 17.27 -5.43
CA PRO A 496 22.44 18.11 -4.53
C PRO A 496 23.25 19.32 -4.04
N MET A 497 24.57 19.23 -3.86
CA MET A 497 25.38 20.39 -3.46
C MET A 497 25.34 21.51 -4.51
N ARG A 498 25.40 21.16 -5.81
CA ARG A 498 25.28 22.16 -6.88
C ARG A 498 23.91 22.83 -6.87
N LYS A 499 22.84 22.09 -6.58
CA LYS A 499 21.49 22.66 -6.50
C LYS A 499 21.30 23.52 -5.24
N ILE A 500 21.85 23.11 -4.10
CA ILE A 500 21.90 23.94 -2.89
C ILE A 500 22.64 25.26 -3.18
N ALA A 501 23.73 25.20 -3.95
CA ALA A 501 24.42 26.40 -4.39
C ALA A 501 23.53 27.33 -5.26
N ASP A 502 22.67 26.78 -6.14
CA ASP A 502 21.67 27.59 -6.87
C ASP A 502 20.69 28.28 -5.92
N PHE A 503 20.21 27.57 -4.89
CA PHE A 503 19.28 28.14 -3.92
C PHE A 503 19.92 29.28 -3.13
N LEU A 504 21.15 29.09 -2.64
CA LEU A 504 21.89 30.13 -1.93
C LEU A 504 22.15 31.35 -2.84
N GLN A 505 22.52 31.13 -4.10
CA GLN A 505 22.71 32.19 -5.09
C GLN A 505 21.41 32.93 -5.44
N ALA A 506 20.28 32.21 -5.46
CA ALA A 506 18.94 32.77 -5.61
C ALA A 506 18.44 33.50 -4.35
N GLY A 507 19.23 33.54 -3.27
CA GLY A 507 18.91 34.22 -2.03
C GLY A 507 17.98 33.45 -1.10
N LEU A 508 17.79 32.14 -1.31
CA LEU A 508 16.99 31.29 -0.42
C LEU A 508 17.75 31.01 0.87
N LYS A 509 16.99 30.86 1.95
CA LYS A 509 17.48 30.23 3.17
C LYS A 509 17.52 28.72 2.97
N VAL A 510 18.63 28.07 3.28
CA VAL A 510 18.78 26.61 3.12
C VAL A 510 19.11 25.95 4.45
N THR A 511 18.31 24.95 4.85
CA THR A 511 18.64 24.05 5.97
C THR A 511 19.11 22.70 5.44
N ILE A 512 20.24 22.21 5.95
CA ILE A 512 20.65 20.82 5.79
C ILE A 512 20.26 20.05 7.05
N LEU A 513 19.38 19.08 6.89
CA LEU A 513 18.95 18.19 7.94
C LEU A 513 19.84 16.94 7.95
N PHE A 514 20.60 16.76 9.02
CA PHE A 514 21.22 15.48 9.35
C PHE A 514 20.17 14.57 9.97
N ALA A 515 19.63 13.69 9.15
CA ALA A 515 18.53 12.80 9.50
C ALA A 515 19.06 11.59 10.30
N ASP A 516 19.60 11.86 11.48
CA ASP A 516 20.24 10.86 12.36
C ASP A 516 19.24 9.83 12.88
N LEU A 517 18.02 10.25 13.26
CA LEU A 517 16.94 9.32 13.60
C LEU A 517 16.57 8.43 12.40
N HIS A 518 16.40 9.00 11.20
CA HIS A 518 16.12 8.25 9.98
C HIS A 518 17.24 7.25 9.64
N ALA A 519 18.50 7.64 9.86
CA ALA A 519 19.66 6.78 9.65
C ALA A 519 19.72 5.59 10.62
N TYR A 520 19.20 5.76 11.84
CA TYR A 520 19.00 4.67 12.79
C TYR A 520 17.85 3.74 12.36
N LEU A 521 16.72 4.32 11.94
CA LEU A 521 15.50 3.59 11.56
C LEU A 521 15.65 2.79 10.25
N ASP A 522 16.59 3.15 9.39
CA ASP A 522 16.93 2.45 8.14
C ASP A 522 17.71 1.15 8.41
N ASN A 523 16.99 0.13 8.91
CA ASN A 523 17.44 -1.24 9.08
C ASN A 523 18.74 -1.37 9.91
N MET A 524 18.86 -0.61 11.00
CA MET A 524 19.97 -0.69 11.97
C MET A 524 21.36 -0.51 11.34
N LYS A 525 21.48 0.21 10.22
CA LYS A 525 22.77 0.50 9.55
C LYS A 525 23.77 1.28 10.42
N SER A 526 23.32 1.82 11.55
CA SER A 526 24.11 2.70 12.42
C SER A 526 23.68 2.55 13.87
N SER A 527 24.63 2.50 14.81
CA SER A 527 24.35 2.70 16.24
C SER A 527 24.33 4.20 16.59
N TRP A 528 23.75 4.54 17.74
CA TRP A 528 23.68 5.93 18.22
C TRP A 528 25.06 6.55 18.49
N GLU A 529 26.01 5.73 18.94
CA GLU A 529 27.40 6.13 19.18
C GLU A 529 28.08 6.54 17.88
N LEU A 530 27.91 5.73 16.83
CA LEU A 530 28.47 6.03 15.50
C LEU A 530 27.82 7.28 14.89
N LEU A 531 26.50 7.43 15.01
CA LEU A 531 25.75 8.53 14.42
C LEU A 531 26.23 9.90 14.92
N LYS A 532 26.55 10.03 16.22
CA LYS A 532 27.08 11.28 16.78
C LYS A 532 28.35 11.75 16.04
N SER A 533 29.28 10.83 15.79
CA SER A 533 30.52 11.12 15.07
C SER A 533 30.28 11.35 13.58
N ARG A 534 29.36 10.59 12.96
CA ARG A 534 29.01 10.75 11.54
C ARG A 534 28.37 12.10 11.24
N VAL A 535 27.54 12.65 12.14
CA VAL A 535 26.95 13.99 11.97
C VAL A 535 28.06 15.05 11.87
N VAL A 536 29.05 15.01 12.77
CA VAL A 536 30.19 15.93 12.74
C VAL A 536 30.99 15.80 11.45
N TYR A 537 31.24 14.56 11.01
CA TYR A 537 31.93 14.28 9.76
C TYR A 537 31.18 14.83 8.53
N TYR A 538 29.87 14.58 8.45
CA TYR A 538 29.01 15.07 7.36
C TYR A 538 28.98 16.60 7.31
N GLU A 539 28.85 17.26 8.45
CA GLU A 539 28.82 18.72 8.52
C GLU A 539 30.10 19.34 7.95
N CYS A 540 31.26 18.80 8.33
CA CYS A 540 32.54 19.29 7.82
C CYS A 540 32.68 19.06 6.31
N VAL A 541 32.35 17.86 5.83
CA VAL A 541 32.48 17.48 4.41
C VAL A 541 31.53 18.29 3.53
N ILE A 542 30.28 18.49 3.95
CA ILE A 542 29.30 19.27 3.18
C ILE A 542 29.68 20.75 3.14
N LYS A 543 30.12 21.35 4.26
CA LYS A 543 30.65 22.71 4.25
C LYS A 543 31.82 22.85 3.27
N ALA A 544 32.76 21.90 3.30
CA ALA A 544 33.91 21.92 2.41
C ALA A 544 33.52 21.75 0.92
N LEU A 545 32.51 20.93 0.61
CA LEU A 545 31.96 20.79 -0.75
C LEU A 545 31.30 22.08 -1.25
N LEU A 546 30.48 22.75 -0.44
CA LEU A 546 29.83 24.00 -0.87
C LEU A 546 30.84 25.14 -1.02
N GLN A 547 31.82 25.22 -0.13
CA GLN A 547 32.91 26.20 -0.22
C GLN A 547 33.85 25.95 -1.40
N SER A 548 33.98 24.71 -1.89
CA SER A 548 34.81 24.41 -3.07
C SER A 548 34.15 24.82 -4.39
N LEU A 549 32.82 25.02 -4.37
CA LEU A 549 32.00 25.58 -5.45
C LEU A 549 31.93 27.12 -5.41
N ASP A 550 32.70 27.77 -4.53
CA ASP A 550 32.84 29.24 -4.44
C ASP A 550 31.50 29.97 -4.17
N VAL A 551 30.59 29.34 -3.41
CA VAL A 551 29.27 29.88 -3.06
C VAL A 551 29.24 30.42 -1.63
N PRO A 552 28.68 31.62 -1.37
CA PRO A 552 28.49 32.16 -0.03
C PRO A 552 27.52 31.28 0.79
N ILE A 553 27.91 30.89 2.01
CA ILE A 553 27.17 29.94 2.86
C ILE A 553 26.50 30.62 4.08
N GLU A 554 26.34 31.93 4.07
CA GLU A 554 25.79 32.69 5.21
C GLU A 554 24.31 32.36 5.46
N GLN A 555 23.59 31.93 4.42
CA GLN A 555 22.19 31.49 4.48
C GLN A 555 22.05 29.96 4.63
N LEU A 556 23.16 29.26 4.93
CA LEU A 556 23.18 27.81 5.15
C LEU A 556 23.12 27.49 6.65
N TYR A 557 22.17 26.64 7.03
CA TYR A 557 21.94 26.22 8.40
C TYR A 557 22.01 24.71 8.51
N PHE A 558 22.57 24.21 9.60
CA PHE A 558 22.62 22.78 9.89
C PHE A 558 21.69 22.44 11.03
N LYS A 559 20.95 21.34 10.90
CA LYS A 559 20.05 20.83 11.92
C LYS A 559 20.20 19.33 12.06
N LYS A 560 20.27 18.84 13.30
CA LYS A 560 20.20 17.41 13.58
C LYS A 560 18.75 17.02 13.89
N GLY A 561 18.24 15.94 13.29
CA GLY A 561 16.84 15.50 13.43
C GLY A 561 16.41 15.31 14.88
N THR A 562 17.22 14.59 15.67
CA THR A 562 16.93 14.35 17.11
C THR A 562 16.85 15.60 17.98
N GLU A 563 17.21 16.80 17.49
CA GLU A 563 17.01 18.06 18.24
C GLU A 563 15.52 18.37 18.48
N TYR A 564 14.65 17.98 17.56
CA TYR A 564 13.20 18.25 17.65
C TYR A 564 12.34 17.00 17.51
N GLN A 565 12.82 15.94 16.83
CA GLN A 565 12.03 14.74 16.60
C GLN A 565 11.74 13.92 17.87
N LEU A 566 12.45 14.21 18.97
CA LEU A 566 12.22 13.62 20.29
C LEU A 566 11.36 14.50 21.21
N SER A 567 10.79 15.59 20.68
CA SER A 567 9.91 16.47 21.46
C SER A 567 8.50 15.89 21.56
N ARG A 568 7.77 16.31 22.60
CA ARG A 568 6.37 15.93 22.81
C ARG A 568 5.50 16.39 21.64
N GLU A 569 5.66 17.63 21.21
CA GLU A 569 4.85 18.23 20.13
C GLU A 569 5.01 17.45 18.83
N TYR A 570 6.25 17.13 18.47
CA TYR A 570 6.54 16.33 17.28
C TYR A 570 5.93 14.94 17.38
N THR A 571 6.08 14.29 18.53
CA THR A 571 5.53 12.95 18.79
C THR A 571 4.01 12.95 18.68
N ASP A 572 3.34 13.95 19.24
CA ASP A 572 1.88 14.10 19.14
C ASP A 572 1.43 14.19 17.66
N ASP A 573 2.12 14.96 16.82
CA ASP A 573 1.82 15.04 15.39
C ASP A 573 2.16 13.75 14.63
N VAL A 574 3.21 13.00 15.03
CA VAL A 574 3.50 11.66 14.48
C VAL A 574 2.35 10.70 14.77
N LEU A 575 1.85 10.68 16.00
CA LEU A 575 0.73 9.83 16.40
C LEU A 575 -0.54 10.21 15.63
N ARG A 576 -0.85 11.50 15.51
CA ARG A 576 -1.99 12.00 14.74
C ARG A 576 -1.87 11.65 13.25
N LEU A 577 -0.68 11.79 12.67
CA LEU A 577 -0.45 11.43 11.27
C LEU A 577 -0.57 9.91 11.07
N SER A 578 -0.10 9.10 12.01
CA SER A 578 -0.21 7.63 11.95
C SER A 578 -1.66 7.12 12.04
N ALA A 579 -2.55 7.86 12.69
CA ALA A 579 -3.98 7.54 12.74
C ALA A 579 -4.66 7.81 11.39
N GLN A 580 -4.21 8.86 10.68
CA GLN A 580 -4.76 9.28 9.40
C GLN A 580 -4.22 8.46 8.20
N VAL A 581 -2.98 7.96 8.29
CA VAL A 581 -2.29 7.27 7.21
C VAL A 581 -2.44 5.75 7.37
N SER A 582 -2.86 5.08 6.29
CA SER A 582 -2.96 3.61 6.29
C SER A 582 -1.57 2.96 6.24
N GLN A 583 -1.46 1.72 6.76
CA GLN A 583 -0.24 0.92 6.66
C GLN A 583 0.23 0.75 5.20
N ARG A 584 -0.73 0.63 4.27
CA ARG A 584 -0.49 0.53 2.83
C ARG A 584 0.08 1.83 2.25
N ASP A 585 -0.47 2.97 2.62
CA ASP A 585 -0.01 4.27 2.09
C ASP A 585 1.36 4.63 2.64
N ALA A 586 1.62 4.34 3.92
CA ALA A 586 2.94 4.46 4.52
C ALA A 586 3.97 3.58 3.79
N LEU A 587 3.64 2.29 3.54
CA LEU A 587 4.51 1.38 2.80
C LEU A 587 4.77 1.86 1.36
N LYS A 588 3.72 2.32 0.67
CA LYS A 588 3.83 2.88 -0.68
C LYS A 588 4.71 4.12 -0.70
N ALA A 589 4.54 5.03 0.26
CA ALA A 589 5.33 6.25 0.37
C ALA A 589 6.82 5.97 0.59
N GLY A 590 7.14 4.98 1.44
CA GLY A 590 8.52 4.57 1.72
C GLY A 590 9.16 3.66 0.65
N ALA A 591 8.42 3.22 -0.38
CA ALA A 591 8.80 2.10 -1.24
C ALA A 591 10.15 2.24 -1.97
N GLU A 592 10.55 3.47 -2.30
CA GLU A 592 11.77 3.76 -3.08
C GLU A 592 12.94 4.22 -2.19
N VAL A 593 12.67 4.56 -0.94
CA VAL A 593 13.65 5.10 0.02
C VAL A 593 14.05 4.03 1.05
N VAL A 594 13.09 3.18 1.44
CA VAL A 594 13.26 2.12 2.43
C VAL A 594 13.31 0.76 1.73
N LYS A 595 14.20 -0.13 2.19
CA LYS A 595 14.34 -1.47 1.63
C LYS A 595 13.02 -2.25 1.72
N GLN A 596 12.58 -2.79 0.58
CA GLN A 596 11.37 -3.60 0.51
C GLN A 596 11.66 -5.05 0.91
N VAL A 597 10.90 -5.57 1.87
CA VAL A 597 10.94 -6.97 2.33
C VAL A 597 9.50 -7.44 2.56
N SER A 598 9.27 -8.75 2.55
CA SER A 598 7.93 -9.35 2.70
C SER A 598 7.23 -8.95 4.00
N SER A 599 7.99 -8.82 5.09
CA SER A 599 7.54 -8.31 6.39
C SER A 599 8.39 -7.10 6.80
N PRO A 600 7.98 -5.86 6.44
CA PRO A 600 8.76 -4.66 6.72
C PRO A 600 8.81 -4.38 8.23
N LEU A 601 9.94 -3.85 8.71
CA LEU A 601 10.05 -3.27 10.04
C LEU A 601 9.07 -2.12 10.20
N LEU A 602 8.51 -1.97 11.40
CA LEU A 602 7.58 -0.89 11.72
C LEU A 602 8.25 0.49 11.55
N SER A 603 9.55 0.58 11.84
CA SER A 603 10.37 1.77 11.56
C SER A 603 10.32 2.20 10.09
N GLY A 604 10.26 1.25 9.16
CA GLY A 604 10.17 1.52 7.72
C GLY A 604 8.84 2.15 7.32
N LEU A 605 7.76 1.89 8.06
CA LEU A 605 6.46 2.52 7.85
C LEU A 605 6.39 3.91 8.51
N LEU A 606 7.09 4.12 9.63
CA LEU A 606 7.15 5.44 10.28
C LEU A 606 8.05 6.42 9.51
N TYR A 607 9.12 5.94 8.88
CA TYR A 607 10.07 6.76 8.12
C TYR A 607 9.43 7.83 7.23
N PRO A 608 8.51 7.52 6.29
CA PRO A 608 7.91 8.53 5.42
C PRO A 608 7.06 9.57 6.16
N LEU A 609 6.44 9.19 7.29
CA LEU A 609 5.65 10.12 8.11
C LEU A 609 6.56 11.11 8.84
N LEU A 610 7.69 10.64 9.36
CA LEU A 610 8.69 11.49 10.00
C LEU A 610 9.25 12.51 9.00
N GLN A 611 9.65 12.05 7.81
CA GLN A 611 10.15 12.95 6.77
C GLN A 611 9.11 13.99 6.34
N ALA A 612 7.82 13.62 6.25
CA ALA A 612 6.76 14.59 5.95
C ALA A 612 6.62 15.66 7.05
N LEU A 613 6.71 15.28 8.32
CA LEU A 613 6.59 16.21 9.45
C LEU A 613 7.81 17.12 9.63
N ASP A 614 8.99 16.72 9.17
CA ASP A 614 10.19 17.56 9.18
C ASP A 614 9.94 18.93 8.54
N GLU A 615 9.12 19.01 7.49
CA GLU A 615 8.71 20.27 6.85
C GLU A 615 8.12 21.28 7.84
N GLN A 616 7.25 20.81 8.74
CA GLN A 616 6.56 21.65 9.71
C GLN A 616 7.52 22.13 10.79
N TYR A 617 8.36 21.25 11.30
CA TYR A 617 9.20 21.52 12.47
C TYR A 617 10.50 22.24 12.14
N LEU A 618 11.00 22.08 10.91
CA LEU A 618 12.05 22.95 10.36
C LEU A 618 11.53 24.33 9.95
N LYS A 619 10.19 24.51 9.92
CA LYS A 619 9.49 25.75 9.54
C LYS A 619 9.88 26.24 8.15
N VAL A 620 9.96 25.31 7.20
CA VAL A 620 10.33 25.58 5.81
C VAL A 620 9.11 25.88 4.94
N ASP A 621 9.36 26.57 3.83
CA ASP A 621 8.39 26.78 2.76
C ASP A 621 8.36 25.62 1.76
N GLY A 622 9.49 24.90 1.61
CA GLY A 622 9.62 23.77 0.71
C GLY A 622 10.71 22.77 1.06
N GLN A 623 10.67 21.62 0.38
CA GLN A 623 11.62 20.53 0.52
C GLN A 623 12.31 20.23 -0.80
N PHE A 624 13.61 19.94 -0.73
CA PHE A 624 14.42 19.48 -1.84
C PHE A 624 14.95 18.07 -1.56
N GLY A 625 14.88 17.18 -2.54
CA GLY A 625 15.42 15.82 -2.46
C GLY A 625 15.48 15.13 -3.82
N GLY A 626 15.80 13.83 -3.82
CA GLY A 626 15.81 13.02 -5.03
C GLY A 626 14.42 12.66 -5.52
N VAL A 627 14.28 12.33 -6.80
CA VAL A 627 13.01 11.81 -7.36
C VAL A 627 12.56 10.49 -6.71
N ASP A 628 13.47 9.73 -6.08
CA ASP A 628 13.15 8.55 -5.29
C ASP A 628 12.35 8.88 -4.00
N GLN A 629 12.30 10.15 -3.59
CA GLN A 629 11.49 10.63 -2.46
C GLN A 629 10.12 11.16 -2.89
N ARG A 630 9.79 11.13 -4.18
CA ARG A 630 8.55 11.67 -4.76
C ARG A 630 7.29 11.22 -4.04
N LYS A 631 7.19 9.95 -3.67
CA LYS A 631 6.02 9.40 -3.00
C LYS A 631 5.84 9.95 -1.57
N ILE A 632 6.94 10.28 -0.89
CA ILE A 632 6.92 10.93 0.43
C ILE A 632 6.44 12.39 0.29
N PHE A 633 6.89 13.09 -0.75
CA PHE A 633 6.43 14.47 -1.03
C PHE A 633 4.93 14.52 -1.32
N ILE A 634 4.41 13.56 -2.10
CA ILE A 634 2.97 13.42 -2.34
C ILE A 634 2.22 13.13 -1.03
N LEU A 635 2.74 12.22 -0.19
CA LEU A 635 2.17 11.95 1.13
C LEU A 635 2.11 13.22 2.00
N ALA A 636 3.18 14.01 2.03
CA ALA A 636 3.23 15.27 2.77
C ALA A 636 2.19 16.27 2.25
N GLU A 637 2.09 16.43 0.93
CA GLU A 637 1.15 17.36 0.31
C GLU A 637 -0.32 16.98 0.60
N GLU A 638 -0.65 15.69 0.59
CA GLU A 638 -2.01 15.21 0.83
C GLU A 638 -2.40 15.20 2.31
N GLN A 639 -1.49 14.81 3.20
CA GLN A 639 -1.83 14.46 4.58
C GLN A 639 -1.62 15.60 5.58
N LEU A 640 -0.59 16.44 5.40
CA LEU A 640 -0.30 17.54 6.32
C LEU A 640 -1.44 18.59 6.40
N PRO A 641 -2.09 18.98 5.28
CA PRO A 641 -3.24 19.90 5.33
C PRO A 641 -4.43 19.38 6.14
N LYS A 642 -4.66 18.06 6.15
CA LYS A 642 -5.73 17.43 6.93
C LYS A 642 -5.47 17.55 8.44
N LEU A 643 -4.19 17.56 8.85
CA LEU A 643 -3.77 17.87 10.23
C LEU A 643 -3.77 19.37 10.56
N LYS A 644 -4.18 20.22 9.61
CA LYS A 644 -4.09 21.69 9.66
C LYS A 644 -2.64 22.20 9.67
N LEU A 645 -1.72 21.41 9.13
CA LEU A 645 -0.35 21.81 8.84
C LEU A 645 -0.30 22.31 7.39
N GLY A 646 0.43 23.39 7.09
CA GLY A 646 0.38 24.03 5.77
C GLY A 646 0.90 23.14 4.63
N LYS A 647 0.52 23.42 3.38
CA LYS A 647 1.14 22.81 2.17
C LYS A 647 2.54 23.39 1.90
N ARG A 648 3.47 22.61 1.35
CA ARG A 648 4.83 23.04 0.95
C ARG A 648 5.01 22.81 -0.55
N TRP A 649 6.03 23.40 -1.14
CA TRP A 649 6.47 23.06 -2.50
C TRP A 649 7.64 22.09 -2.45
N HIS A 650 7.79 21.25 -3.47
CA HIS A 650 8.78 20.16 -3.49
C HIS A 650 9.58 20.19 -4.78
N LEU A 651 10.91 20.12 -4.67
CA LEU A 651 11.84 20.15 -5.79
C LEU A 651 12.62 18.84 -5.84
N MET A 652 12.72 18.22 -7.02
CA MET A 652 13.30 16.88 -7.16
C MET A 652 14.46 16.85 -8.14
N ASN A 653 15.66 16.47 -7.66
CA ASN A 653 16.80 16.27 -8.55
C ASN A 653 16.77 14.89 -9.21
N PRO A 654 17.35 14.75 -10.41
CA PRO A 654 17.50 13.46 -11.06
C PRO A 654 18.42 12.51 -10.29
N MET A 655 18.19 11.20 -10.47
CA MET A 655 19.10 10.17 -9.98
C MET A 655 20.30 10.04 -10.92
N VAL A 656 21.51 10.05 -10.36
CA VAL A 656 22.74 9.85 -11.13
C VAL A 656 23.20 8.40 -11.01
N PRO A 657 23.35 7.66 -12.12
CA PRO A 657 23.90 6.31 -12.11
C PRO A 657 25.36 6.31 -11.62
N GLY A 658 25.77 5.23 -10.98
CA GLY A 658 27.14 5.00 -10.57
C GLY A 658 28.06 4.68 -11.74
N LEU A 659 29.36 4.64 -11.45
CA LEU A 659 30.42 4.44 -12.46
C LEU A 659 30.36 3.07 -13.17
N THR A 660 29.61 2.12 -12.59
CA THR A 660 29.39 0.77 -13.14
C THR A 660 28.03 0.63 -13.84
N GLY A 661 27.23 1.69 -13.97
CA GLY A 661 25.92 1.70 -14.65
C GLY A 661 24.71 1.47 -13.74
N THR A 662 24.89 1.02 -12.49
CA THR A 662 23.83 0.90 -11.47
C THR A 662 23.93 2.02 -10.41
N LYS A 663 22.88 2.24 -9.59
CA LYS A 663 22.89 3.27 -8.52
C LYS A 663 24.11 3.09 -7.60
N MET A 664 24.88 4.15 -7.32
CA MET A 664 26.04 4.09 -6.41
C MET A 664 25.61 3.52 -5.05
N SER A 665 26.22 2.41 -4.63
CA SER A 665 25.86 1.73 -3.38
C SER A 665 26.93 1.88 -2.32
N SER A 666 26.52 2.13 -1.07
CA SER A 666 27.44 2.12 0.06
C SER A 666 28.05 0.74 0.33
N SER A 667 27.41 -0.35 -0.15
CA SER A 667 27.79 -1.75 0.05
C SER A 667 28.77 -2.31 -0.99
N GLU A 668 29.09 -1.58 -2.06
CA GLU A 668 30.09 -1.97 -3.05
C GLU A 668 31.17 -0.87 -3.11
N GLU A 669 32.34 -1.13 -2.53
CA GLU A 669 33.38 -0.12 -2.32
C GLU A 669 33.96 0.47 -3.63
N ASP A 670 33.95 -0.34 -4.70
CA ASP A 670 34.41 0.06 -6.03
C ASP A 670 33.31 0.78 -6.86
N SER A 671 32.05 0.69 -6.44
CA SER A 671 30.93 1.36 -7.14
C SER A 671 30.83 2.86 -6.86
N LYS A 672 31.59 3.37 -5.87
CA LYS A 672 31.54 4.76 -5.39
C LYS A 672 32.94 5.37 -5.23
N ILE A 673 33.04 6.68 -5.42
CA ILE A 673 34.23 7.47 -5.07
C ILE A 673 33.92 8.28 -3.82
N ASP A 674 34.63 8.03 -2.73
CA ASP A 674 34.48 8.81 -1.51
C ASP A 674 35.05 10.22 -1.73
N VAL A 675 34.44 11.24 -1.13
CA VAL A 675 34.84 12.66 -1.35
C VAL A 675 36.29 12.93 -0.88
N LEU A 676 36.80 12.11 0.05
CA LEU A 676 38.16 12.18 0.59
C LEU A 676 39.07 11.05 0.07
N ASP A 677 38.72 10.37 -1.02
CA ASP A 677 39.63 9.40 -1.66
C ASP A 677 40.88 10.14 -2.20
N GLU A 678 42.04 9.46 -2.12
CA GLU A 678 43.30 9.96 -2.66
C GLU A 678 43.26 10.07 -4.20
N PRO A 679 44.00 11.02 -4.81
CA PRO A 679 43.96 11.26 -6.26
C PRO A 679 44.12 10.01 -7.12
N ASP A 680 45.04 9.11 -6.75
CA ASP A 680 45.30 7.89 -7.51
C ASP A 680 44.10 6.94 -7.48
N ARG A 681 43.43 6.82 -6.34
CA ARG A 681 42.23 5.98 -6.17
C ARG A 681 41.05 6.52 -6.99
N VAL A 682 40.88 7.84 -7.03
CA VAL A 682 39.87 8.50 -7.87
C VAL A 682 40.12 8.18 -9.35
N ARG A 683 41.37 8.32 -9.81
CA ARG A 683 41.74 8.00 -11.20
C ARG A 683 41.49 6.54 -11.55
N THR A 684 41.94 5.61 -10.71
CA THR A 684 41.73 4.17 -10.94
C THR A 684 40.26 3.83 -11.10
N LYS A 685 39.39 4.35 -10.23
CA LYS A 685 37.94 4.09 -10.27
C LYS A 685 37.27 4.63 -11.54
N ILE A 686 37.63 5.84 -12.00
CA ILE A 686 37.06 6.44 -13.21
C ILE A 686 37.56 5.73 -14.47
N MET A 687 38.85 5.38 -14.51
CA MET A 687 39.41 4.66 -15.65
C MET A 687 38.81 3.26 -15.79
N GLY A 688 38.48 2.61 -14.66
CA GLY A 688 37.78 1.32 -14.62
C GLY A 688 36.26 1.37 -14.85
N ALA A 689 35.66 2.56 -14.95
CA ALA A 689 34.21 2.73 -15.16
C ALA A 689 33.76 2.20 -16.53
N ALA A 690 32.55 1.68 -16.64
CA ALA A 690 31.99 1.30 -17.95
C ALA A 690 31.59 2.58 -18.72
N CYS A 691 32.10 2.72 -19.95
CA CYS A 691 31.81 3.88 -20.80
C CYS A 691 31.71 3.43 -22.27
N SER A 692 30.88 2.42 -22.54
CA SER A 692 30.59 2.00 -23.92
C SER A 692 29.61 2.97 -24.59
N ARG A 693 29.69 3.09 -25.92
CA ARG A 693 28.75 3.88 -26.75
C ARG A 693 27.37 3.24 -26.85
N ASP A 694 27.29 1.92 -26.69
CA ASP A 694 26.05 1.14 -26.87
C ASP A 694 25.27 0.95 -25.56
N GLN A 695 25.78 1.46 -24.44
CA GLN A 695 25.12 1.37 -23.15
C GLN A 695 24.21 2.58 -22.90
N PRO A 696 22.90 2.38 -22.68
CA PRO A 696 21.99 3.48 -22.36
C PRO A 696 22.33 4.16 -21.01
N ASP A 697 22.90 3.42 -20.05
CA ASP A 697 23.27 3.91 -18.71
C ASP A 697 24.78 4.14 -18.57
N ASN A 698 25.33 5.05 -19.39
CA ASN A 698 26.75 5.41 -19.33
C ASN A 698 27.04 6.30 -18.11
N GLY A 699 27.68 5.74 -17.08
CA GLY A 699 28.01 6.42 -15.83
C GLY A 699 28.93 7.63 -16.02
N VAL A 700 29.91 7.55 -16.93
CA VAL A 700 30.84 8.66 -17.22
C VAL A 700 30.09 9.84 -17.85
N LEU A 701 29.28 9.61 -18.89
CA LEU A 701 28.47 10.65 -19.52
C LEU A 701 27.46 11.26 -18.55
N SER A 702 26.91 10.45 -17.64
CA SER A 702 25.99 10.94 -16.61
C SER A 702 26.65 11.94 -15.66
N PHE A 703 27.93 11.74 -15.30
CA PHE A 703 28.69 12.71 -14.52
C PHE A 703 28.95 14.01 -15.31
N TYR A 704 29.18 13.94 -16.62
CA TYR A 704 29.24 15.14 -17.44
C TYR A 704 27.95 15.94 -17.37
N ASN A 705 26.81 15.28 -17.57
CA ASN A 705 25.49 15.92 -17.60
C ASN A 705 25.09 16.52 -16.24
N PHE A 706 25.20 15.73 -15.17
CA PHE A 706 24.60 16.10 -13.88
C PHE A 706 25.57 16.72 -12.87
N VAL A 707 26.87 16.65 -13.11
CA VAL A 707 27.89 17.20 -12.19
C VAL A 707 28.76 18.24 -12.90
N LEU A 708 29.44 17.86 -13.98
CA LEU A 708 30.49 18.69 -14.58
C LEU A 708 29.92 19.93 -15.28
N PHE A 709 29.03 19.76 -16.27
CA PHE A 709 28.43 20.90 -16.98
C PHE A 709 27.68 21.86 -16.06
N PRO A 710 26.90 21.38 -15.07
CA PRO A 710 26.28 22.26 -14.07
C PRO A 710 27.27 23.10 -13.26
N ILE A 711 28.50 22.61 -13.02
CA ILE A 711 29.54 23.35 -12.29
C ILE A 711 30.25 24.37 -13.19
N VAL A 712 30.61 23.99 -14.43
CA VAL A 712 31.43 24.84 -15.31
C VAL A 712 30.62 25.86 -16.12
N SER A 713 29.34 25.58 -16.41
CA SER A 713 28.46 26.45 -17.20
C SER A 713 28.39 27.87 -16.61
N PRO A 714 28.55 28.93 -17.43
CA PRO A 714 28.51 28.95 -18.89
C PRO A 714 29.88 28.77 -19.59
N ASN A 715 30.95 28.44 -18.87
CA ASN A 715 32.28 28.29 -19.46
C ASN A 715 32.39 27.01 -20.28
N ALA A 716 33.14 27.07 -21.39
CA ALA A 716 33.45 25.89 -22.19
C ALA A 716 34.49 25.00 -21.51
N ILE A 717 34.38 23.70 -21.77
CA ILE A 717 35.44 22.72 -21.48
C ILE A 717 36.15 22.33 -22.76
N GLU A 718 37.44 22.01 -22.66
CA GLU A 718 38.26 21.63 -23.80
C GLU A 718 38.74 20.18 -23.65
N ILE A 719 38.33 19.32 -24.57
CA ILE A 719 38.75 17.90 -24.64
C ILE A 719 39.29 17.65 -26.05
N SER A 720 40.52 17.17 -26.15
CA SER A 720 41.17 16.86 -27.43
C SER A 720 41.14 18.03 -28.44
N ASN A 721 41.38 19.26 -27.94
CA ASN A 721 41.34 20.53 -28.70
C ASN A 721 39.95 20.90 -29.30
N GLN A 722 38.87 20.34 -28.77
CA GLN A 722 37.49 20.73 -29.08
C GLN A 722 36.82 21.37 -27.87
N GLN A 723 36.09 22.46 -28.10
CA GLN A 723 35.36 23.18 -27.05
C GLN A 723 33.90 22.76 -26.99
N PHE A 724 33.41 22.48 -25.78
CA PHE A 724 32.03 22.11 -25.51
C PHE A 724 31.42 23.04 -24.47
N PHE A 725 30.26 23.63 -24.78
CA PHE A 725 29.53 24.54 -23.88
C PHE A 725 28.37 23.85 -23.15
N ASP A 726 27.88 22.74 -23.70
CA ASP A 726 26.75 21.99 -23.19
C ASP A 726 26.96 20.47 -23.37
N PHE A 727 26.20 19.69 -22.58
CA PHE A 727 26.29 18.23 -22.57
C PHE A 727 25.91 17.59 -23.90
N GLU A 728 24.91 18.10 -24.62
CA GLU A 728 24.44 17.49 -25.87
C GLU A 728 25.51 17.58 -26.96
N SER A 729 26.20 18.72 -27.07
CA SER A 729 27.32 18.89 -28.01
C SER A 729 28.45 17.86 -27.75
N LEU A 730 28.80 17.62 -26.48
CA LEU A 730 29.80 16.64 -26.09
C LEU A 730 29.32 15.20 -26.34
N LYS A 731 28.07 14.91 -26.00
CA LYS A 731 27.45 13.59 -26.22
C LYS A 731 27.40 13.25 -27.71
N THR A 732 26.96 14.18 -28.57
CA THR A 732 26.97 14.00 -30.02
C THR A 732 28.38 13.75 -30.54
N ALA A 733 29.38 14.53 -30.12
CA ALA A 733 30.76 14.31 -30.53
C ALA A 733 31.30 12.93 -30.12
N TYR A 734 30.93 12.43 -28.94
CA TYR A 734 31.31 11.11 -28.48
C TYR A 734 30.61 9.97 -29.24
N LEU A 735 29.30 10.09 -29.50
CA LEU A 735 28.52 9.10 -30.26
C LEU A 735 28.94 9.05 -31.74
N ASP A 736 29.27 10.21 -32.33
CA ASP A 736 29.81 10.33 -33.70
C ASP A 736 31.24 9.78 -33.85
N GLY A 737 31.87 9.36 -32.75
CA GLY A 737 33.24 8.84 -32.75
C GLY A 737 34.33 9.90 -32.82
N LYS A 738 33.99 11.20 -32.67
CA LYS A 738 34.96 12.32 -32.65
C LYS A 738 35.72 12.41 -31.33
N LEU A 739 35.17 11.86 -30.25
CA LEU A 739 35.84 11.68 -28.95
C LEU A 739 36.00 10.20 -28.64
N ASP A 740 37.16 9.83 -28.10
CA ASP A 740 37.41 8.49 -27.56
C ASP A 740 37.10 8.41 -26.07
N GLU A 741 36.87 7.19 -25.59
CA GLU A 741 36.51 6.88 -24.21
C GLU A 741 37.59 7.30 -23.20
N ASN A 742 38.87 7.09 -23.54
CA ASN A 742 39.98 7.39 -22.63
C ASN A 742 40.11 8.90 -22.42
N SER A 743 39.94 9.70 -23.47
CA SER A 743 39.94 11.16 -23.37
C SER A 743 38.84 11.68 -22.44
N LEU A 744 37.61 11.15 -22.56
CA LEU A 744 36.50 11.51 -21.67
C LEU A 744 36.77 11.15 -20.21
N LYS A 745 37.26 9.93 -19.96
CA LYS A 745 37.57 9.44 -18.61
C LYS A 745 38.71 10.23 -17.96
N THR A 746 39.77 10.50 -18.71
CA THR A 746 40.94 11.23 -18.22
C THR A 746 40.56 12.65 -17.82
N PHE A 747 39.82 13.36 -18.67
CA PHE A 747 39.37 14.72 -18.36
C PHE A 747 38.46 14.75 -17.13
N LEU A 748 37.49 13.82 -17.04
CA LEU A 748 36.60 13.72 -15.88
C LEU A 748 37.38 13.42 -14.59
N ALA A 749 38.39 12.56 -14.66
CA ALA A 749 39.23 12.22 -13.52
C ALA A 749 40.05 13.42 -13.04
N ASP A 750 40.68 14.17 -13.93
CA ASP A 750 41.45 15.36 -13.56
C ASP A 750 40.55 16.48 -13.03
N PHE A 751 39.36 16.66 -13.62
CA PHE A 751 38.36 17.58 -13.09
C PHE A 751 37.97 17.22 -11.65
N LEU A 752 37.61 15.96 -11.39
CA LEU A 752 37.22 15.51 -10.05
C LEU A 752 38.38 15.56 -9.06
N VAL A 753 39.60 15.19 -9.46
CA VAL A 753 40.79 15.27 -8.59
C VAL A 753 41.02 16.72 -8.14
N LYS A 754 40.99 17.68 -9.07
CA LYS A 754 41.18 19.11 -8.78
C LYS A 754 40.06 19.67 -7.89
N LEU A 755 38.81 19.26 -8.14
CA LEU A 755 37.68 19.68 -7.32
C LEU A 755 37.77 19.12 -5.89
N LEU A 756 38.08 17.82 -5.75
CA LEU A 756 38.19 17.14 -4.46
C LEU A 756 39.44 17.57 -3.68
N GLU A 757 40.48 18.07 -4.34
CA GLU A 757 41.67 18.63 -3.66
C GLU A 757 41.29 19.81 -2.76
N LYS A 758 40.48 20.74 -3.28
CA LYS A 758 39.91 21.85 -2.49
C LYS A 758 39.17 21.36 -1.24
N VAL A 759 38.51 20.21 -1.33
CA VAL A 759 37.73 19.61 -0.23
C VAL A 759 38.67 18.92 0.77
N ARG A 760 39.62 18.11 0.29
CA ARG A 760 40.64 17.44 1.11
C ARG A 760 41.43 18.44 1.97
N THR A 761 41.91 19.54 1.37
CA THR A 761 42.65 20.57 2.11
C THR A 761 41.82 21.20 3.24
N ARG A 762 40.51 21.43 3.03
CA ARG A 762 39.62 21.98 4.06
C ARG A 762 39.29 20.96 5.16
N CYS A 763 39.27 19.68 4.80
CA CYS A 763 38.98 18.57 5.70
C CYS A 763 40.23 18.02 6.42
N ASP A 764 41.44 18.51 6.11
CA ASP A 764 42.68 18.07 6.76
C ASP A 764 42.85 18.74 8.13
N ASN A 765 42.07 18.28 9.11
CA ASN A 765 42.16 18.69 10.50
C ASN A 765 41.79 17.53 11.44
N ASP A 766 42.20 17.64 12.71
CA ASP A 766 42.04 16.56 13.70
C ASP A 766 40.56 16.24 14.00
N VAL A 767 39.67 17.23 13.94
CA VAL A 767 38.23 17.04 14.19
C VAL A 767 37.63 16.10 13.15
N VAL A 768 37.93 16.31 11.87
CA VAL A 768 37.43 15.47 10.78
C VAL A 768 38.04 14.07 10.82
N LYS A 769 39.34 13.96 11.16
CA LYS A 769 40.03 12.67 11.30
C LYS A 769 39.41 11.84 12.43
N ASP A 770 39.23 12.42 13.61
CA ASP A 770 38.62 11.78 14.78
C ASP A 770 37.15 11.39 14.51
N ALA A 771 36.36 12.28 13.91
CA ALA A 771 34.97 12.01 13.56
C ALA A 771 34.83 10.88 12.52
N LYS A 772 35.75 10.82 11.53
CA LYS A 772 35.80 9.74 10.53
C LYS A 772 36.20 8.41 11.16
N GLU A 773 37.19 8.41 12.05
CA GLU A 773 37.66 7.19 12.72
C GLU A 773 36.57 6.61 13.63
N LYS A 774 35.98 7.44 14.52
CA LYS A 774 34.90 7.02 15.41
C LYS A 774 33.58 6.72 14.70
N GLY A 775 33.29 7.41 13.59
CA GLY A 775 32.03 7.24 12.87
C GLY A 775 31.98 5.99 11.99
N TYR A 776 33.13 5.42 11.62
CA TYR A 776 33.22 4.27 10.72
C TYR A 776 34.12 3.14 11.26
N SER A 777 34.38 3.12 12.56
CA SER A 777 34.98 1.98 13.23
C SER A 777 34.06 0.76 13.15
N THR A 778 34.64 -0.44 13.06
CA THR A 778 33.87 -1.68 13.22
C THR A 778 33.30 -1.72 14.63
N VAL A 779 31.97 -1.74 14.72
CA VAL A 779 31.29 -2.03 15.98
C VAL A 779 31.59 -3.49 16.28
N GLU A 780 32.49 -3.77 17.21
CA GLU A 780 32.44 -5.06 17.90
C GLU A 780 31.05 -5.15 18.51
N ASP A 781 30.36 -6.27 18.30
CA ASP A 781 29.07 -6.54 18.91
C ASP A 781 29.20 -6.43 20.43
N VAL A 782 28.96 -5.23 20.97
CA VAL A 782 28.74 -5.01 22.39
C VAL A 782 27.30 -5.46 22.68
N VAL A 783 27.09 -6.77 22.56
CA VAL A 783 26.10 -7.47 23.37
C VAL A 783 26.86 -8.04 24.55
N SER A 784 27.42 -7.15 25.37
CA SER A 784 28.08 -7.53 26.62
C SER A 784 27.01 -7.68 27.71
N GLU A 785 26.77 -8.93 28.08
CA GLU A 785 27.00 -9.36 29.46
C GLU A 785 26.07 -8.78 30.57
N ALA A 786 24.84 -8.39 30.23
CA ALA A 786 23.84 -7.97 31.20
C ALA A 786 22.62 -8.91 31.24
N LEU A 787 22.83 -10.21 31.50
CA LEU A 787 21.82 -11.15 32.02
C LEU A 787 22.53 -12.42 32.52
N LYS A 788 23.53 -12.27 33.41
CA LYS A 788 23.93 -13.38 34.28
C LYS A 788 22.80 -13.56 35.28
N SER A 789 22.04 -14.65 35.12
CA SER A 789 20.96 -15.02 36.04
C SER A 789 21.52 -15.12 37.45
N SER A 790 21.02 -14.28 38.35
CA SER A 790 21.17 -14.54 39.78
C SER A 790 20.43 -15.85 40.09
N PRO A 791 20.97 -16.71 40.99
CA PRO A 791 20.29 -17.92 41.40
C PRO A 791 18.90 -17.57 41.95
N ILE A 792 17.88 -18.33 41.54
CA ILE A 792 16.50 -18.19 42.01
C ILE A 792 16.50 -18.49 43.52
N PRO A 793 16.09 -17.56 44.40
CA PRO A 793 15.98 -17.81 45.83
C PRO A 793 14.91 -18.86 46.13
N GLU A 794 15.11 -19.71 47.15
CA GLU A 794 14.06 -20.63 47.61
C GLU A 794 12.88 -19.87 48.24
N LEU A 795 11.66 -20.18 47.81
CA LEU A 795 10.44 -19.62 48.38
C LEU A 795 10.15 -20.18 49.78
N SER A 796 9.78 -19.29 50.70
CA SER A 796 9.22 -19.67 52.00
C SER A 796 7.85 -20.35 51.87
N THR A 797 7.36 -21.01 52.93
CA THR A 797 6.04 -21.65 52.96
C THR A 797 4.91 -20.66 52.65
N GLU A 798 5.03 -19.43 53.15
CA GLU A 798 4.05 -18.36 52.91
C GLU A 798 4.05 -17.91 51.44
N GLN A 799 5.24 -17.72 50.85
CA GLN A 799 5.37 -17.36 49.43
C GLN A 799 4.89 -18.47 48.49
N LYS A 800 5.05 -19.75 48.87
CA LYS A 800 4.46 -20.88 48.14
C LYS A 800 2.93 -20.83 48.16
N ALA A 801 2.33 -20.52 49.30
CA ALA A 801 0.88 -20.33 49.39
C ALA A 801 0.41 -19.14 48.53
N TRP A 802 1.15 -18.03 48.49
CA TRP A 802 0.85 -16.91 47.60
C TRP A 802 0.97 -17.28 46.11
N LYS A 803 1.97 -18.10 45.75
CA LYS A 803 2.14 -18.65 44.39
C LYS A 803 0.89 -19.38 43.92
N ASP A 804 0.32 -20.22 44.78
CA ASP A 804 -0.89 -20.99 44.49
C ASP A 804 -2.12 -20.08 44.32
N VAL A 805 -2.23 -19.01 45.10
CA VAL A 805 -3.33 -18.02 45.01
C VAL A 805 -3.24 -17.15 43.75
N LEU A 806 -2.02 -16.86 43.27
CA LEU A 806 -1.80 -16.09 42.05
C LEU A 806 -2.16 -16.89 40.79
N GLY A 807 -2.00 -18.22 40.81
CA GLY A 807 -2.30 -19.13 39.70
C GLY A 807 -1.19 -19.09 38.64
N ALA A 808 -0.08 -19.79 38.91
CA ALA A 808 1.14 -19.73 38.09
C ALA A 808 0.89 -20.12 36.62
N GLU A 809 -0.08 -20.99 36.35
CA GLU A 809 -0.46 -21.42 35.01
C GLU A 809 -1.07 -20.31 34.12
N LEU A 810 -1.46 -19.19 34.72
CA LEU A 810 -2.07 -18.05 34.02
C LEU A 810 -1.06 -16.93 33.72
N LEU A 811 0.24 -17.15 33.97
CA LEU A 811 1.27 -16.13 33.83
C LEU A 811 2.06 -16.17 32.54
N ILE A 812 2.31 -14.98 31.98
CA ILE A 812 2.99 -14.81 30.69
C ILE A 812 3.98 -13.62 30.76
N PRO A 813 5.30 -13.85 30.68
CA PRO A 813 5.99 -15.10 31.01
C PRO A 813 5.90 -15.37 32.53
N ASP A 814 5.98 -16.65 32.93
CA ASP A 814 6.05 -17.02 34.36
C ASP A 814 7.46 -16.72 34.91
N GLU A 815 7.57 -15.63 35.66
CA GLU A 815 8.77 -15.21 36.38
C GLU A 815 8.48 -15.08 37.89
N LEU A 816 7.41 -15.73 38.41
CA LEU A 816 6.97 -15.60 39.81
C LEU A 816 8.08 -15.91 40.81
N ASP A 817 8.92 -16.90 40.50
CA ASP A 817 10.02 -17.30 41.38
C ASP A 817 11.08 -16.20 41.54
N ARG A 818 11.06 -15.15 40.70
CA ARG A 818 11.89 -13.95 40.85
C ARG A 818 11.19 -12.82 41.61
N VAL A 819 9.87 -12.73 41.50
CA VAL A 819 9.06 -11.66 42.11
C VAL A 819 8.69 -11.99 43.56
N LEU A 820 8.21 -13.20 43.81
CA LEU A 820 7.72 -13.66 45.13
C LEU A 820 8.72 -13.49 46.28
N PRO A 821 10.05 -13.74 46.10
CA PRO A 821 11.03 -13.54 47.16
C PRO A 821 11.12 -12.09 47.67
N THR A 822 10.71 -11.11 46.86
CA THR A 822 10.80 -9.68 47.18
C THR A 822 9.58 -9.14 47.94
N ILE A 823 8.48 -9.91 47.97
CA ILE A 823 7.20 -9.49 48.57
C ILE A 823 7.27 -9.61 50.10
N SER A 824 6.88 -8.53 50.78
CA SER A 824 6.74 -8.48 52.24
C SER A 824 5.70 -7.44 52.63
N SER A 825 5.29 -7.37 53.91
CA SER A 825 4.40 -6.30 54.37
C SER A 825 4.97 -4.89 54.18
N SER A 826 6.30 -4.74 54.13
CA SER A 826 7.00 -3.48 53.84
C SER A 826 7.26 -3.23 52.36
N ASN A 827 7.11 -4.25 51.51
CA ASN A 827 7.30 -4.20 50.07
C ASN A 827 6.18 -5.00 49.39
N PRO A 828 4.97 -4.43 49.27
CA PRO A 828 3.83 -5.13 48.69
C PRO A 828 4.03 -5.39 47.20
N LEU A 829 3.38 -6.44 46.69
CA LEU A 829 3.34 -6.76 45.27
C LEU A 829 2.66 -5.63 44.48
N GLU A 830 3.39 -4.97 43.59
CA GLU A 830 2.86 -3.90 42.74
C GLU A 830 2.15 -4.49 41.51
N ILE A 831 0.82 -4.43 41.52
CA ILE A 831 -0.03 -4.94 40.45
C ILE A 831 -0.55 -3.77 39.62
N MET A 832 -0.38 -3.82 38.30
CA MET A 832 -0.93 -2.82 37.39
C MET A 832 -1.99 -3.41 36.45
N PHE A 833 -3.02 -2.64 36.15
CA PHE A 833 -3.97 -2.95 35.07
C PHE A 833 -4.07 -1.74 34.13
N VAL A 834 -3.88 -1.97 32.83
CA VAL A 834 -3.96 -0.91 31.81
C VAL A 834 -5.39 -0.85 31.26
N ALA A 835 -6.08 0.26 31.54
CA ALA A 835 -7.44 0.52 31.09
C ALA A 835 -7.43 1.46 29.88
N ASN A 836 -7.86 0.94 28.73
CA ASN A 836 -7.95 1.72 27.50
C ASN A 836 -9.33 2.40 27.36
N GLY A 837 -9.33 3.73 27.33
CA GLY A 837 -10.51 4.60 27.31
C GLY A 837 -11.35 4.63 26.02
N LYS A 838 -11.44 3.53 25.28
CA LYS A 838 -11.88 3.48 23.87
C LYS A 838 -13.33 3.96 23.65
N GLY A 839 -14.23 3.72 24.60
CA GLY A 839 -15.65 4.03 24.46
C GLY A 839 -16.30 4.29 25.80
N LYS A 840 -17.60 3.98 25.92
CA LYS A 840 -18.27 4.02 27.22
C LYS A 840 -17.66 2.97 28.14
N PHE A 841 -17.62 3.28 29.44
CA PHE A 841 -17.20 2.33 30.46
C PHE A 841 -18.15 1.12 30.47
N HIS A 842 -17.64 -0.04 30.84
CA HIS A 842 -18.45 -1.25 30.92
C HIS A 842 -17.98 -2.18 32.05
N LEU A 843 -18.87 -3.09 32.46
CA LEU A 843 -18.67 -3.98 33.60
C LEU A 843 -17.40 -4.85 33.50
N GLY A 844 -16.93 -5.18 32.30
CA GLY A 844 -15.66 -5.89 32.10
C GLY A 844 -14.44 -5.25 32.78
N PHE A 845 -14.42 -3.94 33.01
CA PHE A 845 -13.33 -3.25 33.75
C PHE A 845 -13.35 -3.50 35.27
N VAL A 846 -14.40 -4.15 35.80
CA VAL A 846 -14.52 -4.47 37.23
C VAL A 846 -13.77 -5.76 37.59
N ALA A 847 -13.63 -6.71 36.66
CA ALA A 847 -12.97 -7.99 36.92
C ALA A 847 -11.50 -7.86 37.41
N PRO A 848 -10.65 -6.97 36.84
CA PRO A 848 -9.31 -6.71 37.39
C PRO A 848 -9.33 -6.20 38.84
N LEU A 849 -10.27 -5.31 39.19
CA LEU A 849 -10.41 -4.79 40.56
C LEU A 849 -10.78 -5.91 41.54
N LEU A 850 -11.69 -6.80 41.13
CA LEU A 850 -12.11 -7.96 41.90
C LEU A 850 -10.97 -8.97 42.08
N LYS A 851 -10.12 -9.16 41.07
CA LYS A 851 -8.92 -10.00 41.20
C LYS A 851 -7.92 -9.41 42.19
N ILE A 852 -7.61 -8.11 42.12
CA ILE A 852 -6.72 -7.45 43.10
C ILE A 852 -7.32 -7.57 44.51
N LYS A 853 -8.63 -7.37 44.65
CA LYS A 853 -9.34 -7.54 45.93
C LYS A 853 -9.22 -8.97 46.47
N SER A 854 -9.41 -9.97 45.62
CA SER A 854 -9.30 -11.38 46.01
C SER A 854 -7.89 -11.74 46.51
N LEU A 855 -6.84 -11.20 45.88
CA LEU A 855 -5.46 -11.38 46.34
C LEU A 855 -5.22 -10.73 47.71
N HIS A 856 -5.69 -9.49 47.89
CA HIS A 856 -5.63 -8.78 49.16
C HIS A 856 -6.36 -9.55 50.28
N ASP A 857 -7.60 -9.97 50.02
CA ASP A 857 -8.43 -10.67 51.00
C ASP A 857 -7.88 -12.08 51.33
N SER A 858 -7.04 -12.64 50.45
CA SER A 858 -6.29 -13.90 50.68
C SER A 858 -4.99 -13.71 51.47
N GLY A 859 -4.69 -12.48 51.91
CA GLY A 859 -3.53 -12.17 52.75
C GLY A 859 -2.24 -11.84 51.98
N VAL A 860 -2.29 -11.71 50.66
CA VAL A 860 -1.13 -11.25 49.87
C VAL A 860 -0.98 -9.73 50.07
N PRO A 861 0.19 -9.22 50.51
CA PRO A 861 0.44 -7.78 50.54
C PRO A 861 0.45 -7.23 49.11
N VAL A 862 -0.57 -6.47 48.73
CA VAL A 862 -0.73 -5.95 47.36
C VAL A 862 -0.90 -4.44 47.35
N LYS A 863 -0.39 -3.81 46.30
CA LYS A 863 -0.64 -2.42 45.94
C LYS A 863 -1.03 -2.37 44.46
N GLY A 864 -2.19 -1.82 44.16
CA GLY A 864 -2.74 -1.79 42.81
C GLY A 864 -2.58 -0.42 42.14
N THR A 865 -2.32 -0.43 40.83
CA THR A 865 -2.38 0.75 39.96
C THR A 865 -3.31 0.48 38.79
N ILE A 866 -4.34 1.30 38.62
CA ILE A 866 -5.12 1.34 37.38
C ILE A 866 -4.55 2.45 36.51
N LEU A 867 -3.88 2.07 35.42
CA LEU A 867 -3.32 3.01 34.46
C LEU A 867 -4.33 3.25 33.35
N VAL A 868 -4.94 4.43 33.33
CA VAL A 868 -5.79 4.87 32.21
C VAL A 868 -4.88 5.32 31.07
N SER A 869 -4.78 4.49 30.03
CA SER A 869 -3.96 4.80 28.85
C SER A 869 -4.80 5.55 27.83
N ASP A 870 -4.50 6.84 27.72
CA ASP A 870 -5.25 7.84 26.96
C ASP A 870 -4.83 7.82 25.48
N ILE A 871 -3.54 7.65 25.20
CA ILE A 871 -3.01 7.56 23.82
C ILE A 871 -3.27 6.20 23.17
N GLU A 872 -3.15 5.08 23.90
CA GLU A 872 -3.48 3.76 23.32
C GLU A 872 -4.93 3.70 22.85
N ALA A 873 -5.84 4.39 23.55
CA ALA A 873 -7.25 4.50 23.16
C ALA A 873 -7.46 5.31 21.87
N PHE A 874 -6.63 6.32 21.62
CA PHE A 874 -6.62 7.08 20.36
C PHE A 874 -6.06 6.26 19.20
N LEU A 875 -4.96 5.54 19.43
CA LEU A 875 -4.24 4.80 18.40
C LEU A 875 -5.00 3.56 17.90
N ASP A 876 -5.86 2.95 18.73
CA ASP A 876 -6.74 1.85 18.33
C ASP A 876 -7.93 2.35 17.50
N ASN A 877 -7.69 2.55 16.20
CA ASN A 877 -8.67 2.79 15.15
C ASN A 877 -9.57 4.03 15.38
N GLU A 878 -9.00 5.13 15.88
CA GLU A 878 -9.68 6.41 16.12
C GLU A 878 -10.96 6.31 16.99
N LYS A 879 -11.07 5.28 17.84
CA LYS A 879 -12.22 5.12 18.76
C LYS A 879 -12.41 6.33 19.68
N VAL A 880 -11.34 7.08 19.92
CA VAL A 880 -11.34 8.37 20.60
C VAL A 880 -10.70 9.41 19.69
N SER A 881 -11.36 10.56 19.48
CA SER A 881 -10.76 11.68 18.73
C SER A 881 -9.70 12.39 19.56
N TRP A 882 -8.65 12.95 18.94
CA TRP A 882 -7.56 13.66 19.61
C TRP A 882 -8.04 14.69 20.65
N GLY A 883 -9.04 15.50 20.31
CA GLY A 883 -9.57 16.54 21.21
C GLY A 883 -10.39 16.03 22.40
N ALA A 884 -10.70 14.74 22.46
CA ALA A 884 -11.49 14.12 23.53
C ALA A 884 -10.64 13.25 24.48
N ILE A 885 -9.36 13.02 24.18
CA ILE A 885 -8.46 12.12 24.92
C ILE A 885 -8.40 12.49 26.40
N GLU A 886 -8.16 13.77 26.72
CA GLU A 886 -8.04 14.26 28.08
C GLU A 886 -9.34 14.06 28.88
N ALA A 887 -10.46 14.56 28.36
CA ALA A 887 -11.77 14.40 29.00
C ALA A 887 -12.14 12.93 29.18
N ARG A 888 -11.79 12.07 28.22
CA ARG A 888 -12.00 10.62 28.29
C ARG A 888 -11.15 9.96 29.37
N GLY A 889 -9.88 10.34 29.49
CA GLY A 889 -8.99 9.86 30.56
C GLY A 889 -9.54 10.20 31.94
N ILE A 890 -9.96 11.45 32.14
CA ILE A 890 -10.56 11.91 33.41
C ILE A 890 -11.87 11.17 33.70
N TYR A 891 -12.73 10.96 32.70
CA TYR A 891 -13.96 10.16 32.85
C TYR A 891 -13.68 8.75 33.36
N TYR A 892 -12.72 8.04 32.75
CA TYR A 892 -12.33 6.70 33.19
C TYR A 892 -11.76 6.71 34.61
N ARG A 893 -10.92 7.69 34.96
CA ARG A 893 -10.39 7.84 36.31
C ARG A 893 -11.50 7.98 37.35
N GLU A 894 -12.47 8.86 37.13
CA GLU A 894 -13.60 9.05 38.04
C GLU A 894 -14.47 7.79 38.16
N MET A 895 -14.66 7.04 37.07
CA MET A 895 -15.40 5.76 37.10
C MET A 895 -14.67 4.72 37.96
N PHE A 896 -13.35 4.57 37.79
CA PHE A 896 -12.55 3.66 38.62
C PHE A 896 -12.53 4.08 40.09
N LEU A 897 -12.32 5.37 40.39
CA LEU A 897 -12.36 5.87 41.77
C LEU A 897 -13.72 5.60 42.43
N SER A 898 -14.82 5.78 41.70
CA SER A 898 -16.15 5.47 42.20
C SER A 898 -16.28 3.98 42.54
N LEU A 899 -15.84 3.08 41.64
CA LEU A 899 -15.88 1.62 41.85
C LEU A 899 -14.96 1.16 43.01
N ILE A 900 -13.73 1.65 43.05
CA ILE A 900 -12.73 1.36 44.10
C ILE A 900 -13.31 1.68 45.48
N LYS A 901 -14.01 2.81 45.62
CA LYS A 901 -14.71 3.18 46.86
C LYS A 901 -15.77 2.17 47.28
N ARG A 902 -16.52 1.59 46.34
CA ARG A 902 -17.58 0.60 46.66
C ARG A 902 -16.98 -0.76 47.00
N LEU A 903 -15.83 -1.08 46.40
CA LEU A 903 -15.08 -2.30 46.68
C LEU A 903 -14.20 -2.21 47.94
N LYS A 904 -14.13 -1.03 48.58
CA LYS A 904 -13.31 -0.73 49.76
C LYS A 904 -11.81 -0.91 49.49
N LEU A 905 -11.34 -0.41 48.35
CA LEU A 905 -9.97 -0.57 47.86
C LEU A 905 -9.18 0.76 47.84
N GLU A 906 -9.69 1.83 48.45
CA GLU A 906 -9.12 3.20 48.35
C GLU A 906 -7.69 3.32 48.89
N ASN A 907 -7.33 2.49 49.86
CA ASN A 907 -5.98 2.46 50.44
C ASN A 907 -5.05 1.45 49.74
N ILE A 908 -5.57 0.71 48.76
CA ILE A 908 -4.86 -0.40 48.10
C ILE A 908 -4.61 -0.05 46.62
N ILE A 909 -5.60 0.54 45.95
CA ILE A 909 -5.57 0.81 44.51
C ILE A 909 -5.57 2.32 44.27
N GLU A 910 -4.58 2.78 43.53
CA GLU A 910 -4.56 4.12 42.94
C GLU A 910 -4.95 4.11 41.46
N VAL A 911 -5.40 5.25 40.94
CA VAL A 911 -5.75 5.42 39.53
C VAL A 911 -4.92 6.56 38.94
N LYS A 912 -4.16 6.27 37.89
CA LYS A 912 -3.25 7.20 37.21
C LYS A 912 -3.63 7.33 35.74
N ILE A 913 -3.42 8.51 35.15
CA ILE A 913 -3.50 8.69 33.71
C ILE A 913 -2.07 8.64 33.15
N ALA A 914 -1.84 7.91 32.06
CA ALA A 914 -0.49 7.72 31.51
C ALA A 914 0.22 9.06 31.21
N ALA A 915 -0.50 10.01 30.60
CA ALA A 915 0.00 11.35 30.31
C ALA A 915 0.40 12.21 31.53
N GLU A 916 0.02 11.82 32.75
CA GLU A 916 0.41 12.53 33.98
C GLU A 916 1.79 12.09 34.52
N HIS A 917 2.38 11.02 33.97
CA HIS A 917 3.70 10.54 34.39
C HIS A 917 4.83 11.42 33.83
N GLU A 918 5.80 11.79 34.66
CA GLU A 918 6.89 12.74 34.31
C GLU A 918 7.73 12.32 33.09
N LYS A 919 7.96 11.01 32.93
CA LYS A 919 8.72 10.44 31.80
C LYS A 919 7.88 10.20 30.55
N TYR A 920 6.57 10.41 30.61
CA TYR A 920 5.69 10.09 29.50
C TYR A 920 5.95 11.01 28.30
N PHE A 921 6.46 10.42 27.21
CA PHE A 921 6.98 11.16 26.05
C PHE A 921 8.07 12.19 26.36
N ASP A 922 8.90 11.93 27.38
CA ASP A 922 10.20 12.59 27.45
C ASP A 922 11.13 12.10 26.32
N LYS A 923 12.32 12.69 26.21
CA LYS A 923 13.25 12.37 25.12
C LYS A 923 13.70 10.91 25.14
N ASP A 924 13.87 10.31 26.31
CA ASP A 924 14.35 8.93 26.45
C ASP A 924 13.22 7.95 26.12
N TYR A 925 11.99 8.24 26.55
CA TYR A 925 10.79 7.49 26.20
C TYR A 925 10.56 7.47 24.69
N VAL A 926 10.60 8.64 24.04
CA VAL A 926 10.39 8.74 22.58
C VAL A 926 11.52 8.06 21.82
N LEU A 927 12.75 8.15 22.31
CA LEU A 927 13.87 7.45 21.72
C LEU A 927 13.68 5.93 21.80
N ASP A 928 13.29 5.39 22.95
CA ASP A 928 13.02 3.97 23.14
C ASP A 928 11.81 3.49 22.31
N PHE A 929 10.80 4.34 22.10
CA PHE A 929 9.72 4.08 21.15
C PHE A 929 10.24 3.84 19.73
N TYR A 930 11.13 4.70 19.24
CA TYR A 930 11.73 4.52 17.92
C TYR A 930 12.67 3.31 17.85
N LYS A 931 13.40 3.01 18.95
CA LYS A 931 14.20 1.78 19.05
C LYS A 931 13.30 0.55 18.95
N MET A 932 12.20 0.49 19.71
CA MET A 932 11.25 -0.63 19.62
C MET A 932 10.68 -0.78 18.22
N ALA A 933 10.28 0.31 17.56
CA ALA A 933 9.80 0.27 16.18
C ALA A 933 10.84 -0.28 15.18
N SER A 934 12.14 -0.12 15.45
CA SER A 934 13.22 -0.68 14.62
C SER A 934 13.51 -2.16 14.85
N ALA A 935 12.93 -2.76 15.90
CA ALA A 935 13.17 -4.15 16.29
C ALA A 935 11.99 -5.10 16.04
N VAL A 936 10.86 -4.58 15.54
CA VAL A 936 9.65 -5.36 15.25
C VAL A 936 9.12 -5.08 13.86
N THR A 937 8.52 -6.12 13.28
CA THR A 937 7.83 -6.04 12.00
C THR A 937 6.41 -5.48 12.14
N ARG A 938 5.85 -5.03 11.02
CA ARG A 938 4.42 -4.69 10.92
C ARG A 938 3.54 -5.86 11.36
N ASP A 939 3.87 -7.08 10.93
CA ASP A 939 3.00 -8.24 11.16
C ASP A 939 2.97 -8.63 12.65
N GLU A 940 4.12 -8.60 13.32
CA GLU A 940 4.20 -8.86 14.77
C GLU A 940 3.42 -7.83 15.61
N THR A 941 3.27 -6.60 15.11
CA THR A 941 2.57 -5.52 15.82
C THR A 941 1.10 -5.38 15.42
N THR A 942 0.62 -6.18 14.47
CA THR A 942 -0.79 -6.17 14.01
C THR A 942 -1.67 -6.94 14.99
N ILE A 943 -1.84 -6.38 16.20
CA ILE A 943 -2.69 -6.94 17.26
C ILE A 943 -4.06 -6.24 17.29
N CYS A 944 -4.09 -4.92 17.04
CA CYS A 944 -5.33 -4.16 16.92
C CYS A 944 -5.93 -4.30 15.52
N GLU A 945 -7.25 -4.35 15.44
CA GLU A 945 -7.99 -4.36 14.17
C GLU A 945 -7.95 -2.97 13.51
N GLY A 946 -7.73 -2.92 12.19
CA GLY A 946 -7.77 -1.69 11.40
C GLY A 946 -6.70 -1.62 10.33
N SER A 947 -6.83 -0.66 9.42
CA SER A 947 -5.85 -0.41 8.34
C SER A 947 -4.94 0.79 8.62
N ALA A 948 -5.24 1.60 9.64
CA ALA A 948 -4.41 2.72 10.07
C ALA A 948 -3.08 2.23 10.66
N LEU A 949 -2.01 3.01 10.44
CA LEU A 949 -0.68 2.70 10.99
C LEU A 949 -0.65 2.81 12.52
N SER A 950 -1.50 3.67 13.10
CA SER A 950 -1.58 3.87 14.55
C SER A 950 -1.82 2.59 15.35
N GLY A 951 -2.58 1.64 14.79
CA GLY A 951 -2.86 0.36 15.45
C GLY A 951 -1.59 -0.46 15.74
N ASN A 952 -0.58 -0.36 14.88
CA ASN A 952 0.72 -1.01 15.06
C ASN A 952 1.57 -0.36 16.16
N LEU A 953 1.24 0.86 16.59
CA LEU A 953 1.98 1.59 17.61
C LEU A 953 1.50 1.27 19.04
N VAL A 954 0.28 0.74 19.18
CA VAL A 954 -0.32 0.39 20.48
C VAL A 954 0.58 -0.55 21.30
N PRO A 955 1.12 -1.66 20.74
CA PRO A 955 1.93 -2.58 21.54
C PRO A 955 3.25 -1.97 22.04
N LEU A 956 3.81 -0.99 21.31
CA LEU A 956 5.04 -0.29 21.71
C LEU A 956 4.76 0.62 22.90
N ILE A 957 3.69 1.42 22.83
CA ILE A 957 3.26 2.29 23.94
C ILE A 957 2.89 1.46 25.17
N TYR A 958 2.18 0.34 24.98
CA TYR A 958 1.86 -0.60 26.06
C TYR A 958 3.12 -1.11 26.79
N SER A 959 4.15 -1.49 26.02
CA SER A 959 5.42 -2.01 26.55
C SER A 959 6.21 -0.92 27.29
N LEU A 960 6.23 0.30 26.75
CA LEU A 960 6.91 1.44 27.38
C LEU A 960 6.21 1.91 28.65
N ASN A 961 4.87 1.93 28.65
CA ASN A 961 4.08 2.19 29.85
C ASN A 961 4.42 1.20 30.97
N ALA A 962 4.49 -0.09 30.64
CA ALA A 962 4.93 -1.11 31.57
C ALA A 962 6.36 -0.83 32.08
N HIS A 963 7.28 -0.45 31.19
CA HIS A 963 8.67 -0.15 31.54
C HIS A 963 8.83 1.04 32.51
N ILE A 964 8.14 2.16 32.27
CA ILE A 964 8.30 3.37 33.09
C ILE A 964 7.65 3.23 34.46
N HIS A 965 6.54 2.48 34.56
CA HIS A 965 5.81 2.25 35.80
C HIS A 965 6.39 1.11 36.65
N ARG A 966 7.13 0.18 36.03
CA ARG A 966 7.80 -0.95 36.69
C ARG A 966 6.92 -1.75 37.66
N PRO A 967 5.71 -2.19 37.26
CA PRO A 967 4.95 -3.10 38.10
C PRO A 967 5.66 -4.45 38.22
N ASP A 968 5.42 -5.14 39.33
CA ASP A 968 5.83 -6.53 39.51
C ASP A 968 4.95 -7.48 38.69
N LEU A 969 3.66 -7.13 38.55
CA LEU A 969 2.66 -7.94 37.86
C LEU A 969 1.67 -7.08 37.07
N LEU A 970 1.40 -7.42 35.82
CA LEU A 970 0.33 -6.83 35.02
C LEU A 970 -0.90 -7.73 34.99
N ILE A 971 -2.11 -7.20 35.09
CA ILE A 971 -3.34 -7.95 34.83
C ILE A 971 -3.77 -7.71 33.38
N VAL A 972 -4.10 -8.78 32.66
CA VAL A 972 -4.58 -8.72 31.28
C VAL A 972 -5.75 -9.68 31.07
N GLY A 973 -6.70 -9.33 30.20
CA GLY A 973 -7.75 -10.28 29.80
C GLY A 973 -7.17 -11.40 28.93
N ASN A 974 -7.76 -12.59 28.96
CA ASN A 974 -7.33 -13.75 28.15
C ASN A 974 -7.20 -13.42 26.65
N ASP A 975 -8.07 -12.53 26.15
CA ASP A 975 -8.09 -12.07 24.77
C ASP A 975 -6.98 -11.07 24.40
N SER A 976 -6.21 -10.59 25.38
CA SER A 976 -5.15 -9.60 25.20
C SER A 976 -3.76 -10.13 25.58
N THR A 977 -3.63 -11.46 25.77
CA THR A 977 -2.37 -12.15 26.10
C THR A 977 -1.27 -11.98 25.04
N VAL A 978 -1.63 -11.72 23.79
CA VAL A 978 -0.68 -11.41 22.71
C VAL A 978 0.14 -10.15 23.00
N PHE A 979 -0.43 -9.16 23.71
CA PHE A 979 0.32 -7.97 24.15
C PHE A 979 1.39 -8.32 25.19
N ALA A 980 1.12 -9.30 26.06
CA ALA A 980 2.04 -9.70 27.12
C ALA A 980 3.32 -10.34 26.54
N ASP A 981 3.16 -11.27 25.60
CA ASP A 981 4.30 -11.94 24.95
C ASP A 981 5.19 -10.96 24.18
N LEU A 982 4.56 -10.10 23.37
CA LEU A 982 5.28 -9.10 22.59
C LEU A 982 6.02 -8.10 23.50
N SER A 983 5.36 -7.63 24.57
CA SER A 983 5.96 -6.72 25.55
C SER A 983 7.17 -7.33 26.24
N ALA A 984 7.06 -8.56 26.73
CA ALA A 984 8.18 -9.26 27.37
C ALA A 984 9.38 -9.42 26.43
N ARG A 985 9.13 -9.75 25.16
CA ARG A 985 10.18 -9.88 24.14
C ARG A 985 10.86 -8.54 23.82
N LEU A 986 10.07 -7.48 23.64
CA LEU A 986 10.56 -6.12 23.38
C LEU A 986 11.45 -5.63 24.53
N LEU A 987 10.99 -5.76 25.78
CA LEU A 987 11.76 -5.33 26.96
C LEU A 987 13.09 -6.08 27.05
N ARG A 988 13.08 -7.41 26.89
CA ARG A 988 14.31 -8.23 26.90
C ARG A 988 15.29 -7.83 25.80
N TYR A 989 14.79 -7.54 24.60
CA TYR A 989 15.63 -7.14 23.46
C TYR A 989 16.45 -5.87 23.76
N PHE A 990 15.88 -4.92 24.52
CA PHE A 990 16.57 -3.69 24.92
C PHE A 990 17.27 -3.77 26.29
N GLY A 991 17.41 -4.98 26.85
CA GLY A 991 18.08 -5.19 28.15
C GLY A 991 17.26 -4.77 29.37
N TYR A 992 15.95 -4.57 29.20
CA TYR A 992 15.03 -4.31 30.30
C TYR A 992 14.46 -5.61 30.89
N PRO A 993 14.15 -5.65 32.20
CA PRO A 993 13.44 -6.78 32.80
C PRO A 993 12.08 -7.00 32.14
N ALA A 994 11.75 -8.25 31.82
CA ALA A 994 10.39 -8.61 31.40
C ALA A 994 9.43 -8.51 32.59
N ILE A 995 8.19 -8.12 32.31
CA ILE A 995 7.11 -8.01 33.32
C ILE A 995 6.14 -9.16 33.12
N SER A 996 5.85 -9.90 34.20
CA SER A 996 4.86 -10.98 34.17
C SER A 996 3.44 -10.45 34.06
N HIS A 997 2.62 -11.11 33.26
CA HIS A 997 1.21 -10.79 33.09
C HIS A 997 0.31 -11.93 33.60
N LEU A 998 -0.64 -11.61 34.47
CA LEU A 998 -1.70 -12.49 34.93
C LEU A 998 -2.93 -12.40 34.03
N ALA A 999 -3.19 -13.46 33.29
CA ALA A 999 -4.36 -13.58 32.43
C ALA A 999 -5.63 -13.86 33.27
N ILE A 1000 -6.69 -13.09 33.05
CA ILE A 1000 -8.00 -13.29 33.70
C ILE A 1000 -9.10 -13.55 32.65
N PRO A 1001 -10.15 -14.32 33.00
CA PRO A 1001 -11.29 -14.55 32.11
C PRO A 1001 -11.95 -13.24 31.64
N THR A 1002 -12.27 -13.19 30.36
CA THR A 1002 -12.92 -12.02 29.75
C THR A 1002 -14.42 -12.03 30.07
N VAL A 1003 -14.92 -10.92 30.63
CA VAL A 1003 -16.34 -10.80 30.98
C VAL A 1003 -17.21 -10.72 29.71
N PRO A 1004 -18.27 -11.54 29.58
CA PRO A 1004 -19.15 -11.54 28.42
C PRO A 1004 -20.11 -10.34 28.44
N GLY A 1005 -20.42 -9.81 27.26
CA GLY A 1005 -21.57 -8.95 27.01
C GLY A 1005 -22.87 -9.75 26.99
N CYS A 1006 -24.01 -9.05 27.01
CA CYS A 1006 -25.32 -9.68 26.98
C CYS A 1006 -25.63 -10.47 25.70
N ASN A 1007 -24.79 -10.38 24.67
CA ASN A 1007 -24.86 -11.21 23.46
C ASN A 1007 -24.01 -12.49 23.53
N GLY A 1008 -23.33 -12.77 24.66
CA GLY A 1008 -22.45 -13.92 24.84
C GLY A 1008 -21.04 -13.75 24.27
N GLN A 1009 -20.77 -12.67 23.52
CA GLN A 1009 -19.42 -12.32 23.07
C GLN A 1009 -18.70 -11.48 24.11
N LYS A 1010 -17.40 -11.19 23.93
CA LYS A 1010 -16.66 -10.26 24.80
C LYS A 1010 -17.39 -8.93 24.97
N MET A 1011 -17.50 -8.44 26.20
CA MET A 1011 -18.06 -7.12 26.45
C MET A 1011 -17.20 -6.03 25.79
N SER A 1012 -17.82 -5.26 24.90
CA SER A 1012 -17.12 -4.28 24.06
C SER A 1012 -17.88 -2.95 24.01
N CYS A 1013 -17.14 -1.85 24.09
CA CYS A 1013 -17.69 -0.51 23.95
C CYS A 1013 -18.22 -0.21 22.53
N SER A 1014 -17.87 -1.03 21.53
CA SER A 1014 -18.41 -0.93 20.17
C SER A 1014 -19.84 -1.48 20.04
N VAL A 1015 -20.33 -2.20 21.06
CA VAL A 1015 -21.62 -2.91 21.02
C VAL A 1015 -22.52 -2.43 22.19
N LEU A 1016 -23.01 -1.19 22.08
CA LEU A 1016 -23.70 -0.46 23.16
C LEU A 1016 -24.95 -1.16 23.71
N ASP A 1017 -25.68 -1.89 22.88
CA ASP A 1017 -26.92 -2.57 23.29
C ASP A 1017 -26.66 -3.79 24.18
N PHE A 1018 -25.45 -4.35 24.14
CA PHE A 1018 -25.08 -5.57 24.85
C PHE A 1018 -24.02 -5.35 25.94
N LEU A 1019 -23.42 -4.16 26.05
CA LEU A 1019 -22.56 -3.81 27.17
C LEU A 1019 -23.37 -3.37 28.40
N LEU A 1020 -22.84 -3.61 29.60
CA LEU A 1020 -23.41 -3.12 30.85
C LEU A 1020 -22.60 -1.92 31.34
N ASP A 1021 -23.15 -0.71 31.18
CA ASP A 1021 -22.53 0.55 31.60
C ASP A 1021 -22.96 0.84 33.05
N PRO A 1022 -22.04 1.18 33.99
CA PRO A 1022 -22.45 1.57 35.34
C PRO A 1022 -23.38 2.79 35.40
N LEU A 1023 -23.48 3.58 34.32
CA LEU A 1023 -24.43 4.68 34.18
C LEU A 1023 -25.76 4.29 33.50
N ASP A 1024 -25.95 3.04 33.08
CA ASP A 1024 -27.26 2.53 32.63
C ASP A 1024 -28.29 2.71 33.76
N THR A 1025 -29.53 3.06 33.45
CA THR A 1025 -30.63 3.06 34.45
C THR A 1025 -30.95 1.63 34.92
N PRO A 1026 -31.56 1.44 36.11
CA PRO A 1026 -31.89 0.10 36.59
C PRO A 1026 -32.72 -0.72 35.60
N LYS A 1027 -33.61 -0.03 34.88
CA LYS A 1027 -34.45 -0.61 33.82
C LYS A 1027 -33.63 -1.04 32.60
N GLN A 1028 -32.64 -0.25 32.18
CA GLN A 1028 -31.75 -0.58 31.07
C GLN A 1028 -30.91 -1.81 31.39
N THR A 1029 -30.27 -1.85 32.56
CA THR A 1029 -29.51 -3.04 33.03
C THR A 1029 -30.38 -4.28 33.02
N LYS A 1030 -31.60 -4.20 33.57
CA LYS A 1030 -32.58 -5.31 33.56
C LYS A 1030 -32.93 -5.75 32.13
N THR A 1031 -33.18 -4.82 31.23
CA THR A 1031 -33.57 -5.12 29.84
C THR A 1031 -32.43 -5.78 29.08
N LYS A 1032 -31.19 -5.34 29.27
CA LYS A 1032 -30.01 -5.92 28.61
C LYS A 1032 -29.76 -7.36 29.07
N ILE A 1033 -29.75 -7.61 30.38
CA ILE A 1033 -29.57 -8.97 30.93
C ILE A 1033 -30.76 -9.87 30.60
N ALA A 1034 -31.99 -9.35 30.57
CA ALA A 1034 -33.15 -10.15 30.17
C ALA A 1034 -33.01 -10.75 28.76
N ARG A 1035 -32.40 -9.99 27.83
CA ARG A 1035 -32.16 -10.40 26.43
C ARG A 1035 -30.99 -11.38 26.26
N SER A 1036 -30.20 -11.65 27.30
CA SER A 1036 -29.03 -12.51 27.16
C SER A 1036 -29.38 -13.98 27.04
N PHE A 1037 -28.51 -14.76 26.40
CA PHE A 1037 -28.65 -16.21 26.35
C PHE A 1037 -28.56 -16.79 27.78
N CYS A 1038 -29.56 -17.60 28.15
CA CYS A 1038 -29.68 -18.28 29.44
C CYS A 1038 -30.82 -19.30 29.32
N GLU A 1039 -30.46 -20.52 28.92
CA GLU A 1039 -31.39 -21.64 28.76
C GLU A 1039 -31.41 -22.49 30.04
N PRO A 1040 -32.58 -23.03 30.48
CA PRO A 1040 -32.66 -23.86 31.68
C PRO A 1040 -31.69 -25.03 31.66
N GLY A 1041 -30.91 -25.23 32.72
CA GLY A 1041 -29.95 -26.34 32.85
C GLY A 1041 -28.74 -26.29 31.90
N ASN A 1042 -28.65 -25.31 30.99
CA ASN A 1042 -27.53 -25.16 30.07
C ASN A 1042 -26.49 -24.19 30.63
N LEU A 1043 -25.27 -24.69 30.84
CA LEU A 1043 -24.13 -23.89 31.33
C LEU A 1043 -23.33 -23.26 30.19
N ASP A 1044 -23.36 -23.86 28.99
CA ASP A 1044 -22.53 -23.42 27.88
C ASP A 1044 -23.04 -22.12 27.28
N GLY A 1045 -22.16 -21.11 27.18
CA GLY A 1045 -22.50 -19.76 26.72
C GLY A 1045 -23.52 -19.00 27.58
N ASN A 1046 -23.86 -19.51 28.77
CA ASN A 1046 -24.90 -18.91 29.62
C ASN A 1046 -24.40 -17.64 30.31
N VAL A 1047 -24.81 -16.48 29.79
CA VAL A 1047 -24.31 -15.18 30.23
C VAL A 1047 -24.66 -14.90 31.69
N ALA A 1048 -25.83 -15.32 32.18
CA ALA A 1048 -26.22 -15.08 33.56
C ALA A 1048 -25.36 -15.88 34.54
N MET A 1049 -25.03 -17.14 34.20
CA MET A 1049 -24.10 -17.98 34.95
C MET A 1049 -22.68 -17.40 34.93
N GLN A 1050 -22.19 -17.00 33.75
CA GLN A 1050 -20.86 -16.39 33.61
C GLN A 1050 -20.74 -15.05 34.38
N LEU A 1051 -21.76 -14.20 34.36
CA LEU A 1051 -21.80 -12.99 35.17
C LEU A 1051 -21.87 -13.32 36.67
N ALA A 1052 -22.57 -14.40 37.04
CA ALA A 1052 -22.62 -14.83 38.42
C ALA A 1052 -21.23 -15.24 38.94
N GLU A 1053 -20.52 -16.07 38.18
CA GLU A 1053 -19.16 -16.53 38.48
C GLU A 1053 -18.13 -15.39 38.53
N LEU A 1054 -18.08 -14.58 37.47
CA LEU A 1054 -16.99 -13.62 37.27
C LEU A 1054 -17.20 -12.30 38.01
N ILE A 1055 -18.45 -11.95 38.37
CA ILE A 1055 -18.79 -10.66 38.97
C ILE A 1055 -19.59 -10.82 40.26
N VAL A 1056 -20.71 -11.53 40.27
CA VAL A 1056 -21.65 -11.54 41.41
C VAL A 1056 -21.02 -12.17 42.65
N PHE A 1057 -20.50 -13.40 42.56
CA PHE A 1057 -19.88 -14.06 43.71
C PHE A 1057 -18.64 -13.34 44.23
N PRO A 1058 -17.72 -12.85 43.36
CA PRO A 1058 -16.63 -11.99 43.80
C PRO A 1058 -17.09 -10.71 44.53
N LEU A 1059 -18.22 -10.11 44.12
CA LEU A 1059 -18.79 -8.93 44.81
C LEU A 1059 -19.39 -9.28 46.18
N LEU A 1060 -20.02 -10.44 46.31
CA LEU A 1060 -20.66 -10.90 47.56
C LEU A 1060 -19.64 -11.30 48.62
N ASN A 1061 -18.41 -11.64 48.21
CA ASN A 1061 -17.26 -11.93 49.07
C ASN A 1061 -17.60 -12.88 50.24
N GLY A 1062 -18.17 -14.05 49.92
CA GLY A 1062 -18.58 -15.06 50.90
C GLY A 1062 -19.99 -14.90 51.48
N SER A 1063 -20.72 -13.84 51.10
CA SER A 1063 -22.16 -13.70 51.40
C SER A 1063 -23.01 -14.54 50.43
N CYS A 1064 -24.18 -14.99 50.88
CA CYS A 1064 -25.09 -15.74 50.01
C CYS A 1064 -25.77 -14.87 48.95
N LEU A 1065 -25.91 -15.41 47.74
CA LEU A 1065 -26.80 -14.87 46.72
C LEU A 1065 -28.23 -15.35 47.01
N ASN A 1066 -29.08 -14.41 47.42
CA ASN A 1066 -30.50 -14.67 47.67
C ASN A 1066 -31.30 -14.52 46.38
N ILE A 1067 -32.03 -15.56 45.99
CA ILE A 1067 -32.85 -15.63 44.79
C ILE A 1067 -34.32 -15.81 45.21
N PRO A 1068 -35.11 -14.72 45.26
CA PRO A 1068 -36.49 -14.79 45.71
C PRO A 1068 -37.38 -15.45 44.65
N ARG A 1069 -38.19 -16.43 45.05
CA ARG A 1069 -39.11 -17.20 44.17
C ARG A 1069 -40.44 -17.43 44.89
N SER A 1070 -41.53 -17.50 44.14
CA SER A 1070 -42.83 -17.87 44.73
C SER A 1070 -42.83 -19.32 45.21
N ALA A 1071 -43.71 -19.64 46.17
CA ALA A 1071 -43.90 -21.02 46.65
C ALA A 1071 -44.22 -22.00 45.50
N ASP A 1072 -45.01 -21.54 44.51
CA ASP A 1072 -45.36 -22.32 43.31
C ASP A 1072 -44.16 -22.61 42.38
N ASN A 1073 -43.05 -21.87 42.55
CA ASN A 1073 -41.82 -22.03 41.80
C ASN A 1073 -40.69 -22.62 42.66
N GLY A 1074 -41.01 -23.33 43.75
CA GLY A 1074 -40.02 -24.00 44.60
C GLY A 1074 -39.48 -23.18 45.78
N GLY A 1075 -39.96 -21.94 45.98
CA GLY A 1075 -39.59 -21.08 47.11
C GLY A 1075 -38.19 -20.47 47.00
N ASP A 1076 -37.87 -19.55 47.92
CA ASP A 1076 -36.61 -18.81 47.92
C ASP A 1076 -35.38 -19.73 47.97
N VAL A 1077 -34.36 -19.41 47.18
CA VAL A 1077 -33.09 -20.14 47.12
C VAL A 1077 -31.96 -19.22 47.58
N SER A 1078 -31.04 -19.73 48.39
CA SER A 1078 -29.86 -19.00 48.85
C SER A 1078 -28.62 -19.87 48.63
N VAL A 1079 -27.70 -19.40 47.79
CA VAL A 1079 -26.46 -20.11 47.43
C VAL A 1079 -25.24 -19.34 47.89
N SER A 1080 -24.26 -20.03 48.47
CA SER A 1080 -23.06 -19.40 49.05
C SER A 1080 -21.90 -19.27 48.06
N ASN A 1081 -21.88 -20.10 47.01
CA ASN A 1081 -20.81 -20.15 46.02
C ASN A 1081 -21.32 -20.59 44.64
N TYR A 1082 -20.47 -20.45 43.62
CA TYR A 1082 -20.83 -20.76 42.23
C TYR A 1082 -21.19 -22.24 42.01
N ARG A 1083 -20.55 -23.19 42.71
CA ARG A 1083 -20.85 -24.62 42.55
C ARG A 1083 -22.25 -24.96 43.06
N GLU A 1084 -22.67 -24.34 44.16
CA GLU A 1084 -24.05 -24.46 44.65
C GLU A 1084 -25.05 -23.84 43.65
N LEU A 1085 -24.72 -22.70 43.05
CA LEU A 1085 -25.56 -22.11 42.00
C LEU A 1085 -25.69 -23.03 40.78
N GLU A 1086 -24.58 -23.61 40.32
CA GLU A 1086 -24.55 -24.57 39.23
C GLU A 1086 -25.43 -25.78 39.53
N HIS A 1087 -25.33 -26.33 40.76
CA HIS A 1087 -26.18 -27.42 41.19
C HIS A 1087 -27.66 -27.04 41.18
N GLU A 1088 -28.03 -25.88 41.75
CA GLU A 1088 -29.42 -25.40 41.76
C GLU A 1088 -29.97 -25.12 40.36
N PHE A 1089 -29.11 -24.69 39.43
CA PHE A 1089 -29.49 -24.36 38.06
C PHE A 1089 -29.65 -25.58 37.15
N VAL A 1090 -28.80 -26.61 37.31
CA VAL A 1090 -28.83 -27.82 36.48
C VAL A 1090 -29.76 -28.88 37.05
N THR A 1091 -29.66 -29.14 38.35
CA THR A 1091 -30.35 -30.25 39.01
C THR A 1091 -31.45 -29.76 39.96
N GLY A 1092 -31.19 -28.68 40.72
CA GLY A 1092 -32.08 -28.18 41.76
C GLY A 1092 -32.07 -29.05 43.01
N THR A 1093 -32.09 -28.44 44.20
CA THR A 1093 -32.34 -29.20 45.44
C THR A 1093 -33.74 -29.84 45.44
N ASN A 1094 -34.70 -29.26 44.72
CA ASN A 1094 -35.96 -29.88 44.35
C ASN A 1094 -36.00 -30.14 42.83
N PRO A 1095 -35.81 -31.39 42.36
CA PRO A 1095 -35.76 -31.73 40.94
C PRO A 1095 -37.05 -31.41 40.15
N GLU A 1096 -38.18 -31.26 40.83
CA GLU A 1096 -39.44 -30.83 40.19
C GLU A 1096 -39.46 -29.33 39.88
N PHE A 1097 -38.61 -28.53 40.54
CA PHE A 1097 -38.55 -27.07 40.44
C PHE A 1097 -37.11 -26.53 40.40
N PRO A 1098 -36.27 -26.94 39.43
CA PRO A 1098 -34.91 -26.41 39.27
C PRO A 1098 -34.93 -24.88 39.08
N LEU A 1099 -33.81 -24.21 39.35
CA LEU A 1099 -33.75 -22.75 39.29
C LEU A 1099 -34.03 -22.23 37.87
N HIS A 1100 -35.11 -21.45 37.74
CA HIS A 1100 -35.53 -20.92 36.45
C HIS A 1100 -34.61 -19.77 35.98
N PRO A 1101 -34.25 -19.69 34.69
CA PRO A 1101 -33.41 -18.61 34.13
C PRO A 1101 -33.88 -17.19 34.45
N GLY A 1102 -35.19 -16.96 34.50
CA GLY A 1102 -35.75 -15.65 34.83
C GLY A 1102 -35.45 -15.21 36.27
N ASP A 1103 -35.47 -16.14 37.21
CA ASP A 1103 -35.20 -15.87 38.64
C ASP A 1103 -33.71 -15.58 38.84
N LEU A 1104 -32.85 -16.40 38.23
CA LEU A 1104 -31.39 -16.18 38.19
C LEU A 1104 -31.05 -14.80 37.60
N LYS A 1105 -31.59 -14.48 36.42
CA LYS A 1105 -31.36 -13.18 35.77
C LYS A 1105 -31.77 -12.02 36.66
N ASN A 1106 -32.91 -12.12 37.37
CA ASN A 1106 -33.36 -11.06 38.27
C ASN A 1106 -32.44 -10.90 39.49
N ALA A 1107 -31.94 -11.99 40.07
CA ALA A 1107 -30.99 -11.96 41.18
C ALA A 1107 -29.65 -11.31 40.76
N VAL A 1108 -29.11 -11.71 39.60
CA VAL A 1108 -27.90 -11.11 39.00
C VAL A 1108 -28.09 -9.61 38.73
N VAL A 1109 -29.24 -9.21 38.17
CA VAL A 1109 -29.60 -7.80 37.95
C VAL A 1109 -29.63 -7.03 39.27
N GLY A 1110 -30.14 -7.63 40.35
CA GLY A 1110 -30.21 -7.00 41.67
C GLY A 1110 -28.82 -6.64 42.20
N VAL A 1111 -27.88 -7.59 42.17
CA VAL A 1111 -26.51 -7.36 42.66
C VAL A 1111 -25.77 -6.33 41.79
N ILE A 1112 -25.85 -6.46 40.46
CA ILE A 1112 -25.19 -5.51 39.53
C ILE A 1112 -25.76 -4.10 39.71
N ASN A 1113 -27.08 -3.94 39.83
CA ASN A 1113 -27.68 -2.63 40.08
C ASN A 1113 -27.28 -2.05 41.44
N GLY A 1114 -27.12 -2.87 42.47
CA GLY A 1114 -26.63 -2.42 43.78
C GLY A 1114 -25.24 -1.77 43.68
N LEU A 1115 -24.34 -2.34 42.87
CA LEU A 1115 -23.05 -1.72 42.57
C LEU A 1115 -23.22 -0.42 41.76
N PHE A 1116 -24.04 -0.44 40.71
CA PHE A 1116 -24.24 0.70 39.80
C PHE A 1116 -24.96 1.88 40.47
N ASP A 1117 -25.86 1.66 41.42
CA ASP A 1117 -26.55 2.72 42.16
C ASP A 1117 -25.59 3.68 42.84
N GLY A 1118 -24.52 3.15 43.44
CA GLY A 1118 -23.47 3.96 44.01
C GLY A 1118 -22.76 4.82 42.98
N VAL A 1119 -22.45 4.27 41.80
CA VAL A 1119 -21.77 5.00 40.72
C VAL A 1119 -22.69 6.06 40.10
N ARG A 1120 -23.95 5.71 39.83
CA ARG A 1120 -24.98 6.65 39.35
C ARG A 1120 -25.14 7.85 40.28
N ALA A 1121 -25.12 7.62 41.59
CA ALA A 1121 -25.22 8.69 42.58
C ALA A 1121 -24.01 9.64 42.54
N ASP A 1122 -22.78 9.14 42.37
CA ASP A 1122 -21.59 9.98 42.25
C ASP A 1122 -21.64 10.85 40.98
N PHE A 1123 -22.16 10.31 39.88
CA PHE A 1123 -22.22 10.99 38.57
C PHE A 1123 -23.44 11.89 38.37
N ALA A 1124 -24.30 12.04 39.39
CA ALA A 1124 -25.48 12.90 39.33
C ALA A 1124 -25.16 14.40 39.52
N ASP A 1125 -23.92 14.77 39.84
CA ASP A 1125 -23.51 16.16 39.97
C ASP A 1125 -23.21 16.81 38.60
N LYS A 1126 -23.47 18.12 38.49
CA LYS A 1126 -23.32 18.87 37.23
C LYS A 1126 -21.90 18.82 36.65
N THR A 1127 -20.87 18.64 37.48
CA THR A 1127 -19.47 18.60 37.04
C THR A 1127 -19.21 17.29 36.29
N ARG A 1128 -19.59 16.16 36.87
CA ARG A 1128 -19.43 14.84 36.23
C ARG A 1128 -20.38 14.64 35.06
N GLU A 1129 -21.59 15.19 35.12
CA GLU A 1129 -22.48 15.23 33.94
C GLU A 1129 -21.85 15.97 32.76
N LYS A 1130 -21.16 17.10 33.03
CA LYS A 1130 -20.43 17.84 31.99
C LYS A 1130 -19.24 17.03 31.48
N LEU A 1131 -18.48 16.39 32.37
CA LEU A 1131 -17.35 15.52 32.00
C LEU A 1131 -17.79 14.39 31.06
N VAL A 1132 -18.92 13.73 31.34
CA VAL A 1132 -19.47 12.69 30.45
C VAL A 1132 -19.80 13.29 29.08
N LYS A 1133 -20.37 14.50 29.02
CA LYS A 1133 -20.61 15.17 27.72
C LYS A 1133 -19.30 15.45 27.00
N ASP A 1134 -18.32 16.05 27.66
CA ASP A 1134 -17.04 16.41 27.04
C ASP A 1134 -16.26 15.18 26.56
N ALA A 1135 -16.32 14.07 27.32
CA ALA A 1135 -15.68 12.80 26.97
C ALA A 1135 -16.31 12.10 25.74
N PHE A 1136 -17.60 12.32 25.47
CA PHE A 1136 -18.36 11.58 24.43
C PHE A 1136 -19.03 12.47 23.37
N MET A 1137 -18.80 13.77 23.38
CA MET A 1137 -19.34 14.66 22.36
C MET A 1137 -18.63 14.43 21.01
N ALA A 1138 -19.40 13.97 20.03
CA ALA A 1138 -18.96 13.98 18.64
C ALA A 1138 -18.52 15.39 18.27
N SER A 1139 -17.36 15.52 17.61
CA SER A 1139 -16.91 16.81 17.09
C SER A 1139 -18.03 17.36 16.22
N LYS A 1140 -18.78 18.35 16.71
CA LYS A 1140 -19.63 19.15 15.85
C LYS A 1140 -18.64 19.88 14.95
N GLY A 1141 -18.47 19.37 13.73
CA GLY A 1141 -17.98 20.19 12.64
C GLY A 1141 -18.77 21.48 12.72
N LYS A 1142 -18.09 22.59 13.03
CA LYS A 1142 -18.65 23.92 12.79
C LYS A 1142 -19.11 23.87 11.33
N LYS A 1143 -20.43 23.98 11.12
CA LYS A 1143 -21.02 24.15 9.80
C LYS A 1143 -20.13 25.11 9.01
N LYS A 1144 -19.52 24.60 7.93
CA LYS A 1144 -19.05 25.41 6.83
C LYS A 1144 -20.14 25.42 5.78
#